data_AF-A0A972I9N7-F1
#
_entry.id   AF-A0A972I9N7-F1
#
_cell.length_a   1.000
_cell.length_b   1.000
_cell.length_c   1.000
_cell.angle_alpha   90.00
_cell.angle_beta   90.00
_cell.angle_gamma   90.00
#
_symmetry.space_group_name_H-M   'P 1'
#
loop_
_entity.id
_entity.type
_entity.pdbx_description
1 polymer ?
#
loop_
_entity_poly.entity_id
_entity_poly.type
_entity_poly.pdbx_seq_one_letter_code
_entity_poly.pdbx_strand_id
1 'polypeptide(L)'
;MHGTPLAIALLVAVLAPLAGAIVSGLFLRNAPKKAVSLVSVSAVFVSFVAAAIAYVGLDEGSLRFEGYRWFTIPLGGGQGVPIEFALSMDALSGMMAVMVAGIATLIHLFSVGYMAEEESYARYFAYLNLFTFAMQLLVLAANLPLLFVGWEGVGLCSYLLIGFWHQNLAYEAAARKAFIVNRVGDVAVLVGMFLVASLTGTLDFEALSQRAGVFDVPAFGVLGMTAATAVSLLFFWGATAKSAQIPLYVWLPDAMAGPTPVSALIHAATMVTSGVYLSARMSPIFVKSSAALTVILLVGAATALLAGLVALTQDRMKKVLAFSTVSQLGFMFAAVGVGAFSAAMFHVFTHAFFKALLFLGAGSVMHAVHAHGDAELDRLGGLRKALPVTSLTFLVGALSLAGVPLLAGFFSKEQILHALFGAAGNAQLAAGGVAVSIPSWAATTAIVFLALAALSTAFYSLKLYLRTFTGEPRHDAEPHEGGLEMKLPLVLLAVGAVLAGYLWLPAEGLERFAESLRAVVRDALPVEAHGGALPMIVGLGALAIGAGLAVALYKGKAEDPLPAKLGAFYRAAYQNFGVDALYDRLFVRPVAAISRFVRSFDFETIDGLFVGIPSGLATVGSKAVRQLQGSTVHSHALGMVVGLVLVFGYFGYPRLEVTIRHEGARTVLEVPPSFGYSYRVDFGGDGTYETGDFRADLTALAVPPSAAKKDRVVLLVHREPLDSEPVEVWLDEHPRELGERELGADFIPPGARGALPIMAWIEDGAVKLRTNLPGDEPEERELRPGQSHRIGAARLVATGVAFARVEVKNAFGHVTVQELEFPFRGRARTAVRGGSRRIP
;
A
#
# COMPACT_ATOMS: atom_id res chain seq x y z
N MET A 1 5.97 -36.13 7.68
CA MET A 1 6.76 -36.88 8.70
C MET A 1 6.89 -36.04 9.97
N HIS A 2 5.83 -35.94 10.78
CA HIS A 2 5.95 -35.27 12.07
C HIS A 2 6.78 -36.14 13.01
N GLY A 3 7.88 -35.60 13.58
CA GLY A 3 8.56 -36.22 14.72
C GLY A 3 9.87 -36.96 14.45
N THR A 4 10.59 -36.71 13.34
CA THR A 4 12.01 -37.14 13.30
C THR A 4 12.83 -36.29 14.29
N PRO A 5 13.84 -36.86 14.97
CA PRO A 5 14.69 -36.10 15.90
C PRO A 5 15.30 -34.85 15.27
N LEU A 6 15.64 -34.90 13.98
CA LEU A 6 16.17 -33.77 13.23
C LEU A 6 15.12 -32.67 12.99
N ALA A 7 13.87 -33.02 12.66
CA ALA A 7 12.80 -32.03 12.51
C ALA A 7 12.47 -31.34 13.86
N ILE A 8 12.60 -32.05 14.98
CA ILE A 8 12.49 -31.45 16.32
C ILE A 8 13.64 -30.48 16.57
N ALA A 9 14.87 -30.80 16.15
CA ALA A 9 16.01 -29.91 16.27
C ALA A 9 15.79 -28.57 15.53
N LEU A 10 15.11 -28.56 14.37
CA LEU A 10 14.70 -27.31 13.70
C LEU A 10 13.77 -26.47 14.57
N LEU A 11 12.77 -27.10 15.17
CA LEU A 11 11.82 -26.41 16.03
C LEU A 11 12.53 -25.84 17.27
N VAL A 12 13.45 -26.60 17.88
CA VAL A 12 14.25 -26.14 19.02
C VAL A 12 15.17 -24.97 18.62
N ALA A 13 15.77 -25.02 17.43
CA ALA A 13 16.61 -23.93 16.92
C ALA A 13 15.85 -22.60 16.88
N VAL A 14 14.56 -22.62 16.49
CA VAL A 14 13.71 -21.42 16.47
C VAL A 14 13.15 -21.09 17.86
N LEU A 15 12.63 -22.06 18.60
CA LEU A 15 11.89 -21.78 19.85
C LEU A 15 12.77 -21.49 21.05
N ALA A 16 14.01 -21.99 21.10
CA ALA A 16 14.87 -21.78 22.27
C ALA A 16 15.16 -20.29 22.55
N PRO A 17 15.53 -19.45 21.56
CA PRO A 17 15.70 -18.00 21.79
C PRO A 17 14.38 -17.32 22.16
N LEU A 18 13.24 -17.76 21.60
CA LEU A 18 11.93 -17.22 21.97
C LEU A 18 11.59 -17.51 23.44
N ALA A 19 11.81 -18.74 23.90
CA ALA A 19 11.65 -19.11 25.29
C ALA A 19 12.58 -18.28 26.19
N GLY A 20 13.83 -18.09 25.79
CA GLY A 20 14.75 -17.19 26.49
C GLY A 20 14.26 -15.74 26.56
N ALA A 21 13.65 -15.22 25.49
CA ALA A 21 13.08 -13.86 25.47
C ALA A 21 11.91 -13.72 26.44
N ILE A 22 11.00 -14.69 26.44
CA ILE A 22 9.83 -14.73 27.32
C ILE A 22 10.25 -14.87 28.79
N VAL A 23 11.14 -15.82 29.09
CA VAL A 23 11.62 -16.06 30.46
C VAL A 23 12.36 -14.83 31.00
N SER A 24 13.33 -14.29 30.25
CA SER A 24 14.09 -13.12 30.69
C SER A 24 13.22 -11.86 30.79
N GLY A 25 12.30 -11.65 29.84
CA GLY A 25 11.47 -10.44 29.77
C GLY A 25 10.31 -10.41 30.78
N LEU A 26 9.61 -11.53 31.00
CA LEU A 26 8.42 -11.57 31.84
C LEU A 26 8.71 -12.06 33.27
N PHE A 27 9.60 -13.04 33.43
CA PHE A 27 9.78 -13.74 34.71
C PHE A 27 11.05 -13.32 35.46
N LEU A 28 12.08 -12.84 34.76
CA LEU A 28 13.38 -12.49 35.37
C LEU A 28 13.65 -10.98 35.47
N ARG A 29 12.64 -10.13 35.30
CA ARG A 29 12.80 -8.67 35.35
C ARG A 29 13.47 -8.16 36.64
N ASN A 30 13.15 -8.79 37.77
CA ASN A 30 13.69 -8.45 39.10
C ASN A 30 14.68 -9.50 39.61
N ALA A 31 15.08 -10.46 38.78
CA ALA A 31 16.03 -11.50 39.18
C ALA A 31 17.48 -10.99 39.15
N PRO A 32 18.42 -11.66 39.84
CA PRO A 32 19.83 -11.33 39.75
C PRO A 32 20.34 -11.39 38.30
N LYS A 33 21.22 -10.45 37.90
CA LYS A 33 21.77 -10.38 36.53
C LYS A 33 22.33 -11.72 36.06
N LYS A 34 23.00 -12.48 36.94
CA LYS A 34 23.50 -13.83 36.65
C LYS A 34 22.44 -14.80 36.14
N ALA A 35 21.22 -14.78 36.69
CA ALA A 35 20.13 -15.64 36.26
C ALA A 35 19.64 -15.26 34.85
N VAL A 36 19.51 -13.95 34.58
CA VAL A 36 19.17 -13.42 33.25
C VAL A 36 20.23 -13.83 32.23
N SER A 37 21.52 -13.62 32.54
CA SER A 37 22.63 -13.97 31.65
C SER A 37 22.64 -15.47 31.35
N LEU A 38 22.47 -16.31 32.37
CA LEU A 38 22.46 -17.77 32.21
C LEU A 38 21.33 -18.20 31.28
N VAL A 39 20.10 -17.78 31.55
CA VAL A 39 18.94 -18.14 30.72
C VAL A 39 19.10 -17.64 29.29
N SER A 40 19.49 -16.38 29.11
CA SER A 40 19.57 -15.80 27.77
C SER A 40 20.73 -16.35 26.93
N VAL A 41 21.93 -16.50 27.50
CA VAL A 41 23.07 -17.07 26.79
C VAL A 41 22.83 -18.55 26.48
N SER A 42 22.33 -19.33 27.44
CA SER A 42 22.05 -20.75 27.23
C SER A 42 20.94 -20.99 26.21
N ALA A 43 19.90 -20.16 26.16
CA ALA A 43 18.83 -20.26 25.16
C ALA A 43 19.36 -20.17 23.73
N VAL A 44 20.24 -19.20 23.46
CA VAL A 44 20.85 -19.02 22.13
C VAL A 44 21.91 -20.09 21.84
N PHE A 45 22.64 -20.54 22.86
CA PHE A 45 23.57 -21.66 22.69
C PHE A 45 22.84 -22.97 22.35
N VAL A 46 21.70 -23.26 23.00
CA VAL A 46 20.84 -24.41 22.65
C VAL A 46 20.32 -24.29 21.23
N SER A 47 19.94 -23.08 20.80
CA SER A 47 19.57 -22.82 19.40
C SER A 47 20.70 -23.17 18.42
N PHE A 48 21.94 -22.75 18.74
CA PHE A 48 23.12 -23.07 17.94
C PHE A 48 23.39 -24.56 17.84
N VAL A 49 23.37 -25.28 18.98
CA VAL A 49 23.58 -26.73 19.01
C VAL A 49 22.50 -27.46 18.22
N ALA A 50 21.23 -27.06 18.38
CA ALA A 50 20.12 -27.67 17.64
C ALA A 50 20.22 -27.43 16.12
N ALA A 51 20.57 -26.21 15.70
CA ALA A 51 20.81 -25.89 14.29
C ALA A 51 21.99 -26.70 13.73
N ALA A 52 23.08 -26.84 14.49
CA ALA A 52 24.25 -27.61 14.08
C ALA A 52 23.93 -29.11 13.95
N ILE A 53 23.19 -29.69 14.89
CA ILE A 53 22.73 -31.08 14.83
C ILE A 53 21.85 -31.30 13.59
N ALA A 54 20.88 -30.42 13.35
CA ALA A 54 20.00 -30.50 12.18
C ALA A 54 20.78 -30.41 10.86
N TYR A 55 21.78 -29.51 10.80
CA TYR A 55 22.59 -29.31 9.61
C TYR A 55 23.59 -30.45 9.34
N VAL A 56 24.25 -31.00 10.37
CA VAL A 56 25.14 -32.16 10.22
C VAL A 56 24.36 -33.43 9.85
N GLY A 57 23.14 -33.57 10.37
CA GLY A 57 22.22 -34.65 10.03
C GLY A 57 21.46 -34.45 8.71
N LEU A 58 21.72 -33.38 7.96
CA LEU A 58 21.06 -33.12 6.68
C LEU A 58 21.60 -34.05 5.59
N ASP A 59 20.85 -35.08 5.22
CA ASP A 59 21.15 -35.92 4.05
C ASP A 59 20.98 -35.14 2.73
N GLU A 60 21.18 -35.78 1.56
CA GLU A 60 20.91 -35.13 0.27
C GLU A 60 19.47 -34.57 0.22
N GLY A 61 19.34 -33.25 0.06
CA GLY A 61 18.05 -32.56 -0.07
C GLY A 61 17.78 -31.53 1.03
N SER A 62 16.52 -31.49 1.48
CA SER A 62 16.04 -30.55 2.50
C SER A 62 15.35 -31.30 3.66
N LEU A 63 15.65 -30.87 4.88
CA LEU A 63 14.95 -31.27 6.09
C LEU A 63 13.75 -30.35 6.31
N ARG A 64 12.56 -30.91 6.39
CA ARG A 64 11.31 -30.13 6.52
C ARG A 64 10.57 -30.50 7.79
N PHE A 65 10.21 -29.50 8.59
CA PHE A 65 9.24 -29.61 9.67
C PHE A 65 7.90 -29.06 9.18
N GLU A 66 6.93 -29.94 9.03
CA GLU A 66 5.54 -29.55 8.76
C GLU A 66 4.84 -29.27 10.10
N GLY A 67 4.29 -28.07 10.25
CA GLY A 67 3.46 -27.72 11.41
C GLY A 67 1.99 -27.89 11.08
N TYR A 68 1.29 -26.77 10.92
CA TYR A 68 -0.15 -26.73 10.67
C TYR A 68 -0.48 -25.70 9.59
N ARG A 69 -1.65 -25.85 8.96
CA ARG A 69 -2.16 -24.83 8.03
C ARG A 69 -2.52 -23.57 8.79
N TRP A 70 -1.78 -22.50 8.53
CA TRP A 70 -1.94 -21.23 9.21
C TRP A 70 -3.15 -20.47 8.70
N PHE A 71 -3.24 -20.25 7.38
CA PHE A 71 -4.41 -19.66 6.73
C PHE A 71 -4.40 -19.98 5.22
N THR A 72 -5.42 -19.51 4.49
CA THR A 72 -5.48 -19.64 3.02
C THR A 72 -5.75 -18.27 2.43
N ILE A 73 -4.92 -17.85 1.46
CA ILE A 73 -5.11 -16.59 0.74
C ILE A 73 -6.10 -16.84 -0.40
N PRO A 74 -7.30 -16.20 -0.40
CA PRO A 74 -8.24 -16.36 -1.50
C PRO A 74 -7.73 -15.62 -2.75
N LEU A 75 -7.66 -16.32 -3.89
CA LEU A 75 -7.27 -15.73 -5.18
C LEU A 75 -8.47 -15.44 -6.11
N GLY A 76 -9.71 -15.63 -5.60
CA GLY A 76 -10.94 -15.54 -6.40
C GLY A 76 -11.25 -16.86 -7.12
N GLY A 77 -12.49 -17.01 -7.62
CA GLY A 77 -12.89 -18.19 -8.39
C GLY A 77 -12.90 -19.53 -7.63
N GLY A 78 -12.95 -19.51 -6.30
CA GLY A 78 -12.89 -20.70 -5.45
C GLY A 78 -11.48 -21.28 -5.26
N GLN A 79 -10.44 -20.64 -5.80
CA GLN A 79 -9.05 -21.02 -5.61
C GLN A 79 -8.42 -20.25 -4.44
N GLY A 80 -7.52 -20.89 -3.70
CA GLY A 80 -6.78 -20.25 -2.63
C GLY A 80 -5.39 -20.86 -2.46
N VAL A 81 -4.44 -20.03 -2.01
CA VAL A 81 -3.07 -20.46 -1.72
C VAL A 81 -2.99 -20.87 -0.24
N PRO A 82 -2.78 -22.15 0.08
CA PRO A 82 -2.61 -22.59 1.46
C PRO A 82 -1.26 -22.09 1.99
N ILE A 83 -1.29 -21.45 3.15
CA ILE A 83 -0.11 -20.99 3.87
C ILE A 83 0.07 -21.89 5.10
N GLU A 84 1.14 -22.66 5.08
CA GLU A 84 1.51 -23.59 6.15
C GLU A 84 2.50 -22.93 7.11
N PHE A 85 2.37 -23.15 8.41
CA PHE A 85 3.46 -22.95 9.34
C PHE A 85 4.43 -24.13 9.17
N ALA A 86 5.45 -23.95 8.33
CA ALA A 86 6.43 -24.99 8.03
C ALA A 86 7.85 -24.40 8.07
N LEU A 87 8.77 -25.15 8.67
CA LEU A 87 10.19 -24.83 8.67
C LEU A 87 10.92 -25.75 7.71
N SER A 88 11.93 -25.23 7.03
CA SER A 88 12.77 -25.99 6.12
C SER A 88 14.22 -25.62 6.32
N MET A 89 15.09 -26.63 6.31
CA MET A 89 16.52 -26.50 6.31
C MET A 89 17.09 -27.28 5.12
N ASP A 90 17.67 -26.54 4.19
CA ASP A 90 18.61 -27.02 3.18
C ASP A 90 20.00 -26.46 3.51
N ALA A 91 20.98 -26.71 2.65
CA ALA A 91 22.34 -26.30 2.95
C ALA A 91 22.55 -24.76 3.03
N LEU A 92 21.78 -23.95 2.28
CA LEU A 92 21.82 -22.48 2.38
C LEU A 92 21.27 -21.99 3.73
N SER A 93 20.07 -22.45 4.09
CA SER A 93 19.41 -22.08 5.35
C SER A 93 20.13 -22.68 6.57
N GLY A 94 20.68 -23.87 6.45
CA GLY A 94 21.48 -24.53 7.48
C GLY A 94 22.76 -23.77 7.81
N MET A 95 23.54 -23.38 6.80
CA MET A 95 24.72 -22.52 6.99
C MET A 95 24.33 -21.22 7.70
N MET A 96 23.27 -20.57 7.24
CA MET A 96 22.79 -19.32 7.85
C MET A 96 22.32 -19.51 9.30
N ALA A 97 21.54 -20.55 9.58
CA ALA A 97 21.02 -20.84 10.91
C ALA A 97 22.16 -21.09 11.92
N VAL A 98 23.15 -21.90 11.55
CA VAL A 98 24.33 -22.19 12.38
C VAL A 98 25.16 -20.93 12.60
N MET A 99 25.43 -20.17 11.54
CA MET A 99 26.20 -18.92 11.63
C MET A 99 25.49 -17.88 12.51
N VAL A 100 24.20 -17.64 12.30
CA VAL A 100 23.40 -16.67 13.05
C VAL A 100 23.38 -17.03 14.54
N ALA A 101 23.06 -18.28 14.90
CA ALA A 101 23.00 -18.70 16.30
C ALA A 101 24.38 -18.72 16.96
N GLY A 102 25.42 -19.15 16.24
CA GLY A 102 26.79 -19.19 16.74
C GLY A 102 27.32 -17.79 17.07
N ILE A 103 27.22 -16.86 16.12
CA ILE A 103 27.67 -15.46 16.33
C ILE A 103 26.78 -14.77 17.37
N ALA A 104 25.47 -15.02 17.36
CA ALA A 104 24.58 -14.48 18.39
C ALA A 104 25.00 -14.97 19.78
N THR A 105 25.39 -16.24 19.96
CA THR A 105 25.89 -16.75 21.25
C THR A 105 27.10 -15.96 21.73
N LEU A 106 28.07 -15.70 20.85
CA LEU A 106 29.27 -14.92 21.18
C LEU A 106 28.93 -13.46 21.55
N ILE A 107 27.97 -12.86 20.85
CA ILE A 107 27.50 -11.50 21.16
C ILE A 107 26.76 -11.46 22.50
N HIS A 108 25.93 -12.47 22.80
CA HIS A 108 25.24 -12.57 24.09
C HIS A 108 26.25 -12.70 25.23
N LEU A 109 27.29 -13.54 25.06
CA LEU A 109 28.37 -13.69 26.03
C LEU A 109 29.13 -12.37 26.24
N PHE A 110 29.50 -11.69 25.15
CA PHE A 110 30.16 -10.38 25.23
C PHE A 110 29.31 -9.35 25.97
N SER A 111 27.99 -9.38 25.74
CA SER A 111 27.05 -8.44 26.34
C SER A 111 26.93 -8.60 27.85
N VAL A 112 27.32 -9.75 28.41
CA VAL A 112 27.33 -9.96 29.87
C VAL A 112 28.27 -8.97 30.55
N GLY A 113 29.48 -8.78 30.01
CA GLY A 113 30.46 -7.82 30.53
C GLY A 113 30.10 -6.38 30.14
N TYR A 114 29.77 -6.15 28.87
CA TYR A 114 29.51 -4.79 28.36
C TYR A 114 28.32 -4.10 29.04
N MET A 115 27.25 -4.84 29.35
CA MET A 115 26.04 -4.30 29.98
C MET A 115 26.00 -4.51 31.50
N ALA A 116 27.12 -4.87 32.13
CA ALA A 116 27.14 -5.26 33.55
C ALA A 116 26.60 -4.18 34.50
N GLU A 117 26.77 -2.91 34.16
CA GLU A 117 26.33 -1.75 34.96
C GLU A 117 24.91 -1.27 34.62
N GLU A 118 24.29 -1.80 33.58
CA GLU A 118 23.00 -1.32 33.08
C GLU A 118 21.82 -1.75 33.97
N GLU A 119 20.91 -0.83 34.26
CA GLU A 119 19.72 -1.08 35.09
C GLU A 119 18.69 -1.94 34.36
N SER A 120 18.44 -1.65 33.07
CA SER A 120 17.46 -2.36 32.25
C SER A 120 18.01 -3.66 31.62
N TYR A 121 18.76 -4.44 32.41
CA TYR A 121 19.51 -5.63 31.96
C TYR A 121 18.62 -6.74 31.38
N ALA A 122 17.52 -7.09 32.07
CA ALA A 122 16.59 -8.12 31.62
C ALA A 122 15.89 -7.76 30.30
N ARG A 123 15.51 -6.48 30.13
CA ARG A 123 14.89 -5.97 28.90
C ARG A 123 15.84 -6.11 27.72
N TYR A 124 17.11 -5.75 27.93
CA TYR A 124 18.14 -5.84 26.90
C TYR A 124 18.30 -7.28 26.37
N PHE A 125 18.48 -8.24 27.28
CA PHE A 125 18.65 -9.65 26.90
C PHE A 125 17.37 -10.28 26.33
N ALA A 126 16.19 -9.84 26.77
CA ALA A 126 14.93 -10.25 26.15
C ALA A 126 14.85 -9.80 24.68
N TYR A 127 15.26 -8.56 24.38
CA TYR A 127 15.29 -8.05 23.01
C TYR A 127 16.35 -8.74 22.14
N LEU A 128 17.54 -9.03 22.66
CA LEU A 128 18.56 -9.80 21.92
C LEU A 128 18.06 -11.21 21.58
N ASN A 129 17.46 -11.91 22.53
CA ASN A 129 16.89 -13.24 22.32
C ASN A 129 15.74 -13.21 21.29
N LEU A 130 14.85 -12.22 21.39
CA LEU A 130 13.73 -12.04 20.45
C LEU A 130 14.25 -11.76 19.04
N PHE A 131 15.32 -10.97 18.93
CA PHE A 131 15.99 -10.70 17.66
C PHE A 131 16.56 -12.00 17.06
N THR A 132 17.25 -12.83 17.86
CA THR A 132 17.78 -14.12 17.39
C THR A 132 16.66 -15.07 16.96
N PHE A 133 15.54 -15.12 17.70
CA PHE A 133 14.34 -15.87 17.29
C PHE A 133 13.83 -15.41 15.93
N ALA A 134 13.62 -14.10 15.74
CA ALA A 134 13.09 -13.57 14.50
C ALA A 134 14.00 -13.88 13.31
N MET A 135 15.32 -13.81 13.50
CA MET A 135 16.28 -14.17 12.47
C MET A 135 16.30 -15.69 12.19
N GLN A 136 16.20 -16.55 13.21
CA GLN A 136 16.10 -18.00 13.01
C GLN A 136 14.81 -18.38 12.26
N LEU A 137 13.69 -17.73 12.59
CA LEU A 137 12.43 -17.91 11.87
C LEU A 137 12.54 -17.48 10.41
N LEU A 138 13.23 -16.36 10.14
CA LEU A 138 13.46 -15.85 8.77
C LEU A 138 14.23 -16.87 7.93
N VAL A 139 15.34 -17.40 8.44
CA VAL A 139 16.24 -18.27 7.67
C VAL A 139 15.74 -19.71 7.55
N LEU A 140 14.92 -20.19 8.49
CA LEU A 140 14.34 -21.53 8.47
C LEU A 140 12.92 -21.55 7.90
N ALA A 141 12.39 -20.44 7.41
CA ALA A 141 11.05 -20.41 6.82
C ALA A 141 10.95 -21.25 5.54
N ALA A 142 9.95 -22.15 5.46
CA ALA A 142 9.70 -22.93 4.24
C ALA A 142 8.98 -22.14 3.14
N ASN A 143 8.39 -21.00 3.46
CA ASN A 143 7.61 -20.19 2.53
C ASN A 143 7.79 -18.68 2.78
N LEU A 144 7.45 -17.88 1.75
CA LEU A 144 7.61 -16.42 1.75
C LEU A 144 6.85 -15.71 2.90
N PRO A 145 5.58 -16.05 3.24
CA PRO A 145 4.89 -15.43 4.36
C PRO A 145 5.57 -15.65 5.70
N LEU A 146 6.05 -16.87 5.98
CA LEU A 146 6.77 -17.13 7.23
C LEU A 146 8.14 -16.43 7.26
N LEU A 147 8.83 -16.35 6.11
CA LEU A 147 10.04 -15.54 5.98
C LEU A 147 9.72 -14.07 6.29
N PHE A 148 8.59 -13.57 5.78
CA PHE A 148 8.14 -12.19 6.01
C PHE A 148 7.81 -11.91 7.49
N VAL A 149 7.30 -12.90 8.24
CA VAL A 149 7.14 -12.78 9.71
C VAL A 149 8.50 -12.57 10.38
N GLY A 150 9.51 -13.36 10.02
CA GLY A 150 10.87 -13.17 10.53
C GLY A 150 11.49 -11.84 10.09
N TRP A 151 11.25 -11.44 8.83
CA TRP A 151 11.71 -10.19 8.22
C TRP A 151 11.20 -8.94 8.94
N GLU A 152 9.92 -8.95 9.28
CA GLU A 152 9.24 -7.94 10.10
C GLU A 152 9.71 -8.00 11.54
N GLY A 153 9.84 -9.21 12.09
CA GLY A 153 10.33 -9.47 13.44
C GLY A 153 11.72 -8.87 13.69
N VAL A 154 12.68 -9.06 12.78
CA VAL A 154 14.01 -8.43 12.90
C VAL A 154 13.92 -6.91 12.76
N GLY A 155 12.98 -6.39 11.96
CA GLY A 155 12.67 -4.96 11.86
C GLY A 155 12.20 -4.37 13.19
N LEU A 156 11.22 -5.00 13.83
CA LEU A 156 10.73 -4.61 15.16
C LEU A 156 11.83 -4.69 16.22
N CYS A 157 12.57 -5.80 16.26
CA CYS A 157 13.64 -5.95 17.25
C CYS A 157 14.77 -4.94 17.05
N SER A 158 15.09 -4.58 15.79
CA SER A 158 16.05 -3.51 15.50
C SER A 158 15.58 -2.16 16.04
N TYR A 159 14.30 -1.81 15.90
CA TYR A 159 13.73 -0.58 16.44
C TYR A 159 13.87 -0.52 17.97
N LEU A 160 13.51 -1.62 18.65
CA LEU A 160 13.59 -1.72 20.11
C LEU A 160 15.04 -1.63 20.63
N LEU A 161 16.00 -2.20 19.90
CA LEU A 161 17.41 -2.24 20.31
C LEU A 161 18.18 -0.95 19.96
N ILE A 162 17.90 -0.33 18.81
CA ILE A 162 18.46 1.00 18.46
C ILE A 162 17.94 2.04 19.45
N GLY A 163 16.64 2.00 19.75
CA GLY A 163 15.97 2.88 20.72
C GLY A 163 16.08 2.40 22.16
N PHE A 164 17.05 1.55 22.52
CA PHE A 164 17.14 0.97 23.88
C PHE A 164 17.20 2.06 24.96
N TRP A 165 18.06 3.06 24.77
CA TRP A 165 18.15 4.27 25.59
C TRP A 165 17.16 5.35 25.10
N HIS A 166 15.88 4.99 25.04
CA HIS A 166 14.75 5.81 24.56
C HIS A 166 14.59 7.18 25.23
N GLN A 167 15.19 7.42 26.40
CA GLN A 167 15.19 8.74 27.04
C GLN A 167 15.99 9.78 26.24
N ASN A 168 16.92 9.35 25.38
CA ASN A 168 17.61 10.22 24.45
C ASN A 168 16.79 10.38 23.15
N LEU A 169 16.21 11.57 22.95
CA LEU A 169 15.37 11.89 21.79
C LEU A 169 16.08 11.67 20.44
N ALA A 170 17.41 11.85 20.38
CA ALA A 170 18.16 11.60 19.15
C ALA A 170 18.23 10.10 18.83
N TYR A 171 18.36 9.24 19.84
CA TYR A 171 18.39 7.79 19.67
C TYR A 171 17.00 7.24 19.30
N GLU A 172 15.94 7.81 19.89
CA GLU A 172 14.56 7.50 19.51
C GLU A 172 14.27 7.89 18.05
N ALA A 173 14.72 9.09 17.62
CA ALA A 173 14.58 9.53 16.25
C ALA A 173 15.33 8.62 15.26
N ALA A 174 16.53 8.16 15.62
CA ALA A 174 17.30 7.20 14.83
C ALA A 174 16.58 5.85 14.70
N ALA A 175 16.03 5.32 15.80
CA ALA A 175 15.24 4.09 15.79
C ALA A 175 14.01 4.23 14.88
N ARG A 176 13.26 5.33 14.98
CA ARG A 176 12.10 5.62 14.13
C ARG A 176 12.48 5.72 12.65
N LYS A 177 13.58 6.40 12.32
CA LYS A 177 14.11 6.48 10.94
C LYS A 177 14.39 5.08 10.40
N ALA A 178 15.09 4.24 11.17
CA ALA A 178 15.37 2.86 10.77
C ALA A 178 14.10 2.04 10.53
N PHE A 179 13.11 2.14 11.41
CA PHE A 179 11.86 1.40 11.25
C PHE A 179 11.08 1.84 10.00
N ILE A 180 10.94 3.16 9.77
CA ILE A 180 10.18 3.70 8.63
C ILE A 180 10.87 3.37 7.30
N VAL A 181 12.19 3.55 7.20
CA VAL A 181 12.92 3.27 5.95
C VAL A 181 12.84 1.78 5.59
N ASN A 182 12.94 0.89 6.57
CA ASN A 182 12.73 -0.54 6.35
C ASN A 182 11.30 -0.85 5.90
N ARG A 183 10.30 -0.22 6.54
CA ARG A 183 8.88 -0.41 6.19
C ARG A 183 8.57 -0.08 4.72
N VAL A 184 9.21 0.95 4.17
CA VAL A 184 9.08 1.32 2.76
C VAL A 184 9.54 0.18 1.83
N GLY A 185 10.59 -0.55 2.21
CA GLY A 185 11.01 -1.76 1.50
C GLY A 185 10.05 -2.93 1.68
N ASP A 186 9.55 -3.12 2.90
CA ASP A 186 8.68 -4.24 3.28
C ASP A 186 7.38 -4.26 2.45
N VAL A 187 6.85 -3.08 2.07
CA VAL A 187 5.70 -2.96 1.15
C VAL A 187 5.99 -3.61 -0.21
N ALA A 188 7.20 -3.46 -0.76
CA ALA A 188 7.53 -4.06 -2.05
C ALA A 188 7.67 -5.59 -1.95
N VAL A 189 8.17 -6.11 -0.82
CA VAL A 189 8.17 -7.56 -0.55
C VAL A 189 6.74 -8.08 -0.53
N LEU A 190 5.82 -7.37 0.15
CA LEU A 190 4.40 -7.75 0.21
C LEU A 190 3.73 -7.76 -1.17
N VAL A 191 3.94 -6.72 -1.97
CA VAL A 191 3.45 -6.66 -3.36
C VAL A 191 4.07 -7.77 -4.21
N GLY A 192 5.37 -8.03 -4.06
CA GLY A 192 6.07 -9.13 -4.72
C GLY A 192 5.50 -10.50 -4.36
N MET A 193 5.17 -10.74 -3.08
CA MET A 193 4.51 -11.96 -2.64
C MET A 193 3.13 -12.12 -3.28
N PHE A 194 2.28 -11.09 -3.30
CA PHE A 194 0.97 -11.19 -3.96
C PHE A 194 1.09 -11.47 -5.45
N LEU A 195 2.10 -10.89 -6.10
CA LEU A 195 2.37 -11.15 -7.51
C LEU A 195 2.85 -12.60 -7.75
N VAL A 196 3.74 -13.13 -6.91
CA VAL A 196 4.16 -14.54 -7.01
C VAL A 196 2.98 -15.47 -6.75
N ALA A 197 2.16 -15.19 -5.75
CA ALA A 197 0.97 -15.97 -5.42
C ALA A 197 -0.03 -15.99 -6.59
N SER A 198 -0.29 -14.86 -7.22
CA SER A 198 -1.25 -14.76 -8.34
C SER A 198 -0.74 -15.47 -9.59
N LEU A 199 0.57 -15.47 -9.85
CA LEU A 199 1.17 -16.12 -11.01
C LEU A 199 1.32 -17.64 -10.83
N THR A 200 1.74 -18.08 -9.65
CA THR A 200 2.17 -19.47 -9.44
C THR A 200 1.20 -20.30 -8.61
N GLY A 201 0.26 -19.66 -7.90
CA GLY A 201 -0.66 -20.33 -6.98
C GLY A 201 0.03 -20.93 -5.74
N THR A 202 1.27 -20.54 -5.44
CA THR A 202 2.03 -21.00 -4.27
C THR A 202 2.98 -19.92 -3.75
N LEU A 203 3.34 -19.99 -2.48
CA LEU A 203 4.39 -19.18 -1.86
C LEU A 203 5.45 -20.02 -1.15
N ASP A 204 5.38 -21.35 -1.31
CA ASP A 204 6.36 -22.30 -0.81
C ASP A 204 7.61 -22.31 -1.69
N PHE A 205 8.81 -22.26 -1.10
CA PHE A 205 10.05 -22.12 -1.86
C PHE A 205 10.34 -23.31 -2.78
N GLU A 206 10.04 -24.53 -2.33
CA GLU A 206 10.28 -25.75 -3.10
C GLU A 206 9.32 -25.83 -4.29
N ALA A 207 8.03 -25.61 -4.04
CA ALA A 207 7.02 -25.56 -5.09
C ALA A 207 7.27 -24.41 -6.07
N LEU A 208 7.76 -23.26 -5.59
CA LEU A 208 8.11 -22.11 -6.41
C LEU A 208 9.29 -22.41 -7.34
N SER A 209 10.32 -23.10 -6.84
CA SER A 209 11.45 -23.53 -7.66
C SER A 209 11.01 -24.49 -8.78
N GLN A 210 10.03 -25.36 -8.53
CA GLN A 210 9.48 -26.27 -9.54
C GLN A 210 8.61 -25.54 -10.59
N ARG A 211 7.92 -24.46 -10.18
CA ARG A 211 7.05 -23.64 -11.06
C ARG A 211 7.76 -22.44 -11.68
N ALA A 212 9.09 -22.34 -11.56
CA ALA A 212 9.84 -21.18 -12.03
C ALA A 212 9.65 -20.88 -13.53
N GLY A 213 9.29 -21.88 -14.35
CA GLY A 213 8.98 -21.69 -15.78
C GLY A 213 7.84 -20.72 -16.07
N VAL A 214 6.93 -20.48 -15.11
CA VAL A 214 5.85 -19.48 -15.23
C VAL A 214 6.39 -18.06 -15.43
N PHE A 215 7.62 -17.78 -14.98
CA PHE A 215 8.23 -16.46 -15.09
C PHE A 215 8.90 -16.19 -16.45
N ASP A 216 8.89 -17.16 -17.38
CA ASP A 216 9.45 -17.01 -18.74
C ASP A 216 8.50 -16.23 -19.69
N VAL A 217 7.34 -15.77 -19.20
CA VAL A 217 6.35 -15.06 -20.01
C VAL A 217 6.88 -13.67 -20.43
N PRO A 218 6.95 -13.36 -21.75
CA PRO A 218 7.64 -12.17 -22.26
C PRO A 218 7.01 -10.82 -21.91
N ALA A 219 5.73 -10.76 -21.58
CA ALA A 219 5.04 -9.50 -21.28
C ALA A 219 4.07 -9.65 -20.11
N PHE A 220 4.34 -8.93 -19.02
CA PHE A 220 3.49 -8.83 -17.84
C PHE A 220 3.12 -7.36 -17.58
N GLY A 221 1.83 -7.05 -17.59
CA GLY A 221 1.29 -5.73 -17.22
C GLY A 221 1.49 -4.61 -18.26
N VAL A 222 1.19 -3.37 -17.83
CA VAL A 222 1.14 -2.15 -18.67
C VAL A 222 2.53 -1.61 -19.03
N LEU A 223 3.57 -1.99 -18.28
CA LEU A 223 4.95 -1.48 -18.44
C LEU A 223 5.81 -2.30 -19.43
N GLY A 224 5.27 -3.36 -20.04
CA GLY A 224 6.00 -4.20 -21.00
C GLY A 224 7.19 -4.97 -20.40
N MET A 225 7.29 -5.06 -19.08
CA MET A 225 8.34 -5.83 -18.39
C MET A 225 7.95 -7.31 -18.31
N THR A 226 8.93 -8.21 -18.23
CA THR A 226 8.65 -9.63 -17.94
C THR A 226 8.23 -9.81 -16.48
N ALA A 227 7.46 -10.86 -16.19
CA ALA A 227 7.07 -11.20 -14.82
C ALA A 227 8.30 -11.42 -13.91
N ALA A 228 9.33 -12.11 -14.42
CA ALA A 228 10.60 -12.28 -13.71
C ALA A 228 11.24 -10.95 -13.30
N THR A 229 11.23 -9.95 -14.21
CA THR A 229 11.82 -8.63 -13.94
C THR A 229 11.04 -7.89 -12.86
N ALA A 230 9.71 -7.84 -12.96
CA ALA A 230 8.87 -7.16 -11.98
C ALA A 230 9.03 -7.79 -10.57
N VAL A 231 8.97 -9.11 -10.48
CA VAL A 231 9.13 -9.85 -9.22
C VAL A 231 10.52 -9.62 -8.63
N SER A 232 11.57 -9.77 -9.44
CA SER A 232 12.96 -9.61 -8.97
C SER A 232 13.24 -8.18 -8.48
N LEU A 233 12.73 -7.15 -9.17
CA LEU A 233 12.89 -5.76 -8.75
C LEU A 233 12.08 -5.43 -7.47
N LEU A 234 10.89 -6.01 -7.28
CA LEU A 234 10.11 -5.84 -6.06
C LEU A 234 10.80 -6.45 -4.84
N PHE A 235 11.29 -7.70 -4.95
CA PHE A 235 12.05 -8.33 -3.88
C PHE A 235 13.40 -7.66 -3.66
N PHE A 236 14.07 -7.20 -4.71
CA PHE A 236 15.29 -6.41 -4.59
C PHE A 236 15.03 -5.08 -3.89
N TRP A 237 13.93 -4.37 -4.16
CA TRP A 237 13.57 -3.16 -3.44
C TRP A 237 13.40 -3.42 -1.93
N GLY A 238 12.74 -4.53 -1.57
CA GLY A 238 12.71 -5.01 -0.19
C GLY A 238 14.11 -5.22 0.40
N ALA A 239 14.96 -5.94 -0.34
CA ALA A 239 16.34 -6.19 0.05
C ALA A 239 17.17 -4.90 0.19
N THR A 240 16.93 -3.88 -0.64
CA THR A 240 17.65 -2.59 -0.53
C THR A 240 17.42 -1.90 0.81
N ALA A 241 16.23 -2.03 1.39
CA ALA A 241 15.91 -1.43 2.68
C ALA A 241 16.66 -2.13 3.83
N LYS A 242 16.55 -3.46 3.95
CA LYS A 242 17.21 -4.23 5.02
C LYS A 242 18.73 -4.24 4.89
N SER A 243 19.24 -4.34 3.68
CA SER A 243 20.67 -4.38 3.40
C SER A 243 21.29 -3.02 3.09
N ALA A 244 20.58 -1.93 3.40
CA ALA A 244 21.05 -0.56 3.28
C ALA A 244 21.72 -0.27 1.92
N GLN A 245 21.07 -0.64 0.82
CA GLN A 245 21.54 -0.31 -0.52
C GLN A 245 21.02 1.06 -0.95
N ILE A 246 21.65 1.68 -1.96
CA ILE A 246 21.08 2.87 -2.59
C ILE A 246 19.68 2.52 -3.14
N PRO A 247 18.64 3.31 -2.86
CA PRO A 247 18.71 4.61 -2.20
C PRO A 247 18.48 4.57 -0.67
N LEU A 248 18.04 3.46 -0.10
CA LEU A 248 17.53 3.31 1.28
C LEU A 248 18.61 3.07 2.36
N TYR A 249 19.87 3.42 2.13
CA TYR A 249 20.98 3.16 3.08
C TYR A 249 21.03 4.07 4.31
N VAL A 250 20.29 5.19 4.28
CA VAL A 250 20.43 6.34 5.20
C VAL A 250 20.18 6.03 6.68
N TRP A 251 19.53 4.91 7.01
CA TRP A 251 19.23 4.55 8.39
C TRP A 251 20.40 3.87 9.11
N LEU A 252 21.26 3.18 8.37
CA LEU A 252 22.28 2.30 8.95
C LEU A 252 23.34 3.06 9.77
N PRO A 253 23.84 4.24 9.34
CA PRO A 253 24.77 5.03 10.14
C PRO A 253 24.15 5.55 11.44
N ASP A 254 22.86 5.90 11.43
CA ASP A 254 22.14 6.41 12.60
C ASP A 254 21.81 5.29 13.59
N ALA A 255 21.69 4.05 13.12
CA ALA A 255 21.50 2.86 13.96
C ALA A 255 22.65 2.63 14.96
N MET A 256 23.80 3.31 14.78
CA MET A 256 24.92 3.31 15.73
C MET A 256 24.58 4.00 17.07
N ALA A 257 23.39 4.58 17.22
CA ALA A 257 22.84 5.03 18.50
C ALA A 257 22.69 3.89 19.52
N GLY A 258 22.44 2.65 19.06
CA GLY A 258 22.24 1.50 19.95
C GLY A 258 23.51 1.05 20.69
N PRO A 259 23.36 0.16 21.69
CA PRO A 259 24.50 -0.48 22.36
C PRO A 259 25.40 -1.23 21.38
N THR A 260 26.70 -1.20 21.58
CA THR A 260 27.65 -1.74 20.59
C THR A 260 27.47 -3.23 20.26
N PRO A 261 27.13 -4.13 21.21
CA PRO A 261 26.86 -5.52 20.87
C PRO A 261 25.61 -5.69 19.98
N VAL A 262 24.65 -4.75 20.04
CA VAL A 262 23.52 -4.70 19.10
C VAL A 262 24.01 -4.39 17.69
N SER A 263 24.93 -3.43 17.55
CA SER A 263 25.56 -3.14 16.25
C SER A 263 26.30 -4.36 15.70
N ALA A 264 27.00 -5.13 16.55
CA ALA A 264 27.59 -6.41 16.11
C ALA A 264 26.51 -7.38 15.59
N LEU A 265 25.38 -7.52 16.29
CA LEU A 265 24.32 -8.45 15.91
C LEU A 265 23.66 -8.05 14.59
N ILE A 266 23.18 -6.81 14.49
CA ILE A 266 22.45 -6.28 13.33
C ILE A 266 23.32 -6.29 12.07
N HIS A 267 24.61 -5.93 12.19
CA HIS A 267 25.47 -5.63 11.05
C HIS A 267 26.36 -6.79 10.60
N ALA A 268 26.54 -7.83 11.42
CA ALA A 268 27.42 -8.94 11.07
C ALA A 268 26.66 -10.09 10.38
N ALA A 269 25.72 -10.71 11.09
CA ALA A 269 25.15 -12.00 10.70
C ALA A 269 23.66 -11.96 10.33
N THR A 270 22.94 -10.87 10.62
CA THR A 270 21.47 -10.94 10.74
C THR A 270 20.69 -10.01 9.79
N MET A 271 20.23 -8.85 10.27
CA MET A 271 19.27 -8.00 9.58
C MET A 271 19.81 -7.54 8.24
N VAL A 272 21.05 -7.05 8.21
CA VAL A 272 21.60 -6.50 6.96
C VAL A 272 21.92 -7.56 5.91
N THR A 273 22.12 -8.82 6.31
CA THR A 273 22.39 -9.94 5.39
C THR A 273 21.11 -10.62 4.91
N SER A 274 19.96 -10.36 5.56
CA SER A 274 18.67 -10.94 5.19
C SER A 274 18.26 -10.66 3.73
N GLY A 275 18.58 -9.49 3.19
CA GLY A 275 18.32 -9.16 1.78
C GLY A 275 19.16 -9.98 0.80
N VAL A 276 20.42 -10.26 1.14
CA VAL A 276 21.30 -11.15 0.34
C VAL A 276 20.77 -12.59 0.41
N TYR A 277 20.38 -13.05 1.60
CA TYR A 277 19.76 -14.37 1.79
C TYR A 277 18.46 -14.52 0.99
N LEU A 278 17.56 -13.54 1.04
CA LEU A 278 16.33 -13.52 0.23
C LEU A 278 16.66 -13.60 -1.27
N SER A 279 17.66 -12.85 -1.73
CA SER A 279 18.08 -12.86 -3.13
C SER A 279 18.63 -14.23 -3.54
N ALA A 280 19.42 -14.90 -2.69
CA ALA A 280 19.90 -16.26 -2.92
C ALA A 280 18.75 -17.28 -2.92
N ARG A 281 17.79 -17.15 -1.99
CA ARG A 281 16.60 -18.01 -1.92
C ARG A 281 15.70 -17.88 -3.14
N MET A 282 15.61 -16.67 -3.69
CA MET A 282 14.83 -16.34 -4.88
C MET A 282 15.65 -16.43 -6.18
N SER A 283 16.87 -17.00 -6.12
CA SER A 283 17.74 -17.18 -7.29
C SER A 283 17.05 -17.87 -8.48
N PRO A 284 16.14 -18.89 -8.32
CA PRO A 284 15.47 -19.51 -9.47
C PRO A 284 14.63 -18.54 -10.31
N ILE A 285 14.22 -17.39 -9.73
CA ILE A 285 13.48 -16.33 -10.42
C ILE A 285 14.43 -15.23 -10.90
N PHE A 286 15.43 -14.85 -10.08
CA PHE A 286 16.35 -13.75 -10.41
C PHE A 286 17.16 -14.05 -11.67
N VAL A 287 17.61 -15.29 -11.86
CA VAL A 287 18.37 -15.71 -13.06
C VAL A 287 17.57 -15.63 -14.35
N LYS A 288 16.24 -15.47 -14.29
CA LYS A 288 15.37 -15.31 -15.47
C LYS A 288 15.28 -13.87 -15.96
N SER A 289 15.88 -12.90 -15.26
CA SER A 289 15.87 -11.49 -15.66
C SER A 289 17.27 -10.87 -15.63
N SER A 290 17.92 -10.85 -16.79
CA SER A 290 19.17 -10.10 -17.01
C SER A 290 19.02 -8.60 -16.71
N ALA A 291 17.84 -8.02 -16.98
CA ALA A 291 17.56 -6.62 -16.71
C ALA A 291 17.56 -6.33 -15.20
N ALA A 292 16.87 -7.17 -14.39
CA ALA A 292 16.87 -7.01 -12.94
C ALA A 292 18.27 -7.22 -12.35
N LEU A 293 18.98 -8.26 -12.79
CA LEU A 293 20.36 -8.54 -12.36
C LEU A 293 21.31 -7.38 -12.67
N THR A 294 21.20 -6.76 -13.85
CA THR A 294 21.99 -5.57 -14.21
C THR A 294 21.71 -4.38 -13.29
N VAL A 295 20.44 -4.16 -12.92
CA VAL A 295 20.08 -3.11 -11.93
C VAL A 295 20.71 -3.42 -10.57
N ILE A 296 20.61 -4.66 -10.12
CA ILE A 296 21.18 -5.11 -8.84
C ILE A 296 22.71 -4.90 -8.82
N LEU A 297 23.39 -5.25 -9.91
CA LEU A 297 24.84 -5.07 -10.09
C LEU A 297 25.25 -3.61 -9.93
N LEU A 298 24.60 -2.71 -10.69
CA LEU A 298 24.93 -1.29 -10.70
C LEU A 298 24.64 -0.63 -9.35
N VAL A 299 23.50 -0.96 -8.72
CA VAL A 299 23.15 -0.45 -7.40
C VAL A 299 24.12 -0.96 -6.34
N GLY A 300 24.47 -2.25 -6.36
CA GLY A 300 25.43 -2.84 -5.42
C GLY A 300 26.82 -2.21 -5.55
N ALA A 301 27.34 -2.10 -6.77
CA ALA A 301 28.65 -1.48 -7.01
C ALA A 301 28.68 0.01 -6.65
N ALA A 302 27.62 0.77 -6.98
CA ALA A 302 27.51 2.18 -6.60
C ALA A 302 27.42 2.35 -5.08
N THR A 303 26.68 1.48 -4.39
CA THR A 303 26.59 1.46 -2.93
C THR A 303 27.95 1.18 -2.31
N ALA A 304 28.69 0.19 -2.84
CA ALA A 304 30.02 -0.17 -2.38
C ALA A 304 30.98 1.03 -2.40
N LEU A 305 31.01 1.74 -3.53
CA LEU A 305 31.86 2.92 -3.72
C LEU A 305 31.42 4.10 -2.84
N LEU A 306 30.14 4.49 -2.90
CA LEU A 306 29.63 5.64 -2.17
C LEU A 306 29.90 5.51 -0.67
N ALA A 307 29.55 4.38 -0.07
CA ALA A 307 29.76 4.13 1.34
C ALA A 307 31.25 4.03 1.70
N GLY A 308 32.06 3.45 0.81
CA GLY A 308 33.52 3.43 0.97
C GLY A 308 34.12 4.83 1.06
N LEU A 309 33.70 5.74 0.17
CA LEU A 309 34.15 7.14 0.17
C LEU A 309 33.70 7.90 1.42
N VAL A 310 32.46 7.71 1.86
CA VAL A 310 31.95 8.31 3.11
C VAL A 310 32.72 7.80 4.32
N ALA A 311 33.03 6.51 4.39
CA ALA A 311 33.78 5.91 5.50
C ALA A 311 35.19 6.52 5.69
N LEU A 312 35.84 7.01 4.62
CA LEU A 312 37.16 7.65 4.68
C LEU A 312 37.15 8.91 5.57
N THR A 313 36.05 9.66 5.52
CA THR A 313 35.94 10.97 6.16
C THR A 313 35.27 10.92 7.53
N GLN A 314 34.65 9.81 7.91
CA GLN A 314 34.06 9.69 9.25
C GLN A 314 35.15 9.70 10.34
N ASP A 315 34.82 10.37 11.44
CA ASP A 315 35.62 10.58 12.65
C ASP A 315 35.14 9.73 13.84
N ARG A 316 33.96 9.12 13.73
CA ARG A 316 33.35 8.25 14.74
C ARG A 316 33.60 6.78 14.44
N MET A 317 34.03 6.02 15.44
CA MET A 317 34.43 4.62 15.28
C MET A 317 33.29 3.74 14.76
N LYS A 318 32.11 3.77 15.39
CA LYS A 318 30.98 2.94 14.96
C LYS A 318 30.44 3.37 13.59
N LYS A 319 30.41 4.68 13.28
CA LYS A 319 30.00 5.14 11.94
C LYS A 319 30.93 4.66 10.83
N VAL A 320 32.26 4.67 11.02
CA VAL A 320 33.21 4.06 10.06
C VAL A 320 32.86 2.57 9.85
N LEU A 321 32.57 1.85 10.94
CA LEU A 321 32.17 0.44 10.87
C LEU A 321 30.81 0.22 10.21
N ALA A 322 29.85 1.14 10.38
CA ALA A 322 28.55 1.09 9.73
C ALA A 322 28.66 1.30 8.22
N PHE A 323 29.36 2.35 7.76
CA PHE A 323 29.54 2.60 6.33
C PHE A 323 30.39 1.53 5.65
N SER A 324 31.37 0.97 6.35
CA SER A 324 32.08 -0.19 5.81
C SER A 324 31.17 -1.42 5.65
N THR A 325 30.15 -1.59 6.49
CA THR A 325 29.12 -2.63 6.30
C THR A 325 28.24 -2.32 5.10
N VAL A 326 27.76 -1.09 4.93
CA VAL A 326 27.05 -0.66 3.70
C VAL A 326 27.88 -1.01 2.46
N SER A 327 29.18 -0.71 2.52
CA SER A 327 30.11 -0.99 1.42
C SER A 327 30.24 -2.49 1.14
N GLN A 328 30.44 -3.34 2.16
CA GLN A 328 30.55 -4.80 1.99
C GLN A 328 29.26 -5.44 1.48
N LEU A 329 28.10 -4.96 1.92
CA LEU A 329 26.81 -5.40 1.35
C LEU A 329 26.72 -5.03 -0.13
N GLY A 330 27.23 -3.86 -0.53
CA GLY A 330 27.38 -3.49 -1.94
C GLY A 330 28.22 -4.50 -2.75
N PHE A 331 29.33 -5.02 -2.18
CA PHE A 331 30.08 -6.13 -2.79
C PHE A 331 29.20 -7.38 -2.97
N MET A 332 28.43 -7.75 -1.95
CA MET A 332 27.54 -8.92 -2.00
C MET A 332 26.45 -8.76 -3.06
N PHE A 333 25.81 -7.58 -3.17
CA PHE A 333 24.81 -7.32 -4.20
C PHE A 333 25.41 -7.22 -5.60
N ALA A 334 26.65 -6.73 -5.75
CA ALA A 334 27.32 -6.80 -7.05
C ALA A 334 27.52 -8.27 -7.50
N ALA A 335 27.88 -9.17 -6.58
CA ALA A 335 27.96 -10.60 -6.87
C ALA A 335 26.60 -11.22 -7.23
N VAL A 336 25.54 -10.87 -6.48
CA VAL A 336 24.15 -11.25 -6.82
C VAL A 336 23.79 -10.74 -8.22
N GLY A 337 24.18 -9.51 -8.59
CA GLY A 337 23.87 -8.88 -9.87
C GLY A 337 24.54 -9.52 -11.09
N VAL A 338 25.59 -10.32 -10.90
CA VAL A 338 26.16 -11.18 -11.96
C VAL A 338 25.69 -12.63 -11.86
N GLY A 339 24.76 -12.92 -10.94
CA GLY A 339 24.24 -14.27 -10.69
C GLY A 339 25.21 -15.20 -9.95
N ALA A 340 26.23 -14.65 -9.28
CA ALA A 340 27.16 -15.39 -8.42
C ALA A 340 26.69 -15.33 -6.96
N PHE A 341 25.56 -15.99 -6.70
CA PHE A 341 24.91 -15.96 -5.39
C PHE A 341 25.72 -16.74 -4.34
N SER A 342 26.40 -17.83 -4.72
CA SER A 342 27.28 -18.56 -3.82
C SER A 342 28.45 -17.68 -3.33
N ALA A 343 29.06 -16.88 -4.22
CA ALA A 343 30.10 -15.93 -3.87
C ALA A 343 29.57 -14.84 -2.92
N ALA A 344 28.35 -14.34 -3.16
CA ALA A 344 27.69 -13.40 -2.27
C ALA A 344 27.47 -14.00 -0.87
N MET A 345 26.94 -15.23 -0.80
CA MET A 345 26.67 -15.93 0.47
C MET A 345 27.95 -16.37 1.19
N PHE A 346 29.00 -16.71 0.46
CA PHE A 346 30.31 -16.98 1.03
C PHE A 346 30.90 -15.71 1.66
N HIS A 347 30.74 -14.55 1.01
CA HIS A 347 31.14 -13.29 1.62
C HIS A 347 30.26 -12.93 2.83
N VAL A 348 28.95 -13.19 2.81
CA VAL A 348 28.09 -13.07 4.01
C VAL A 348 28.67 -13.89 5.18
N PHE A 349 29.07 -15.14 4.90
CA PHE A 349 29.62 -16.04 5.90
C PHE A 349 30.93 -15.52 6.53
N THR A 350 31.91 -15.16 5.71
CA THR A 350 33.19 -14.62 6.23
C THR A 350 32.99 -13.27 6.92
N HIS A 351 32.14 -12.41 6.36
CA HIS A 351 31.79 -11.09 6.89
C HIS A 351 31.24 -11.13 8.29
N ALA A 352 30.41 -12.13 8.59
CA ALA A 352 29.82 -12.26 9.90
C ALA A 352 30.89 -12.38 11.01
N PHE A 353 32.00 -13.08 10.76
CA PHE A 353 33.10 -13.17 11.73
C PHE A 353 33.85 -11.85 11.90
N PHE A 354 34.42 -11.30 10.82
CA PHE A 354 35.28 -10.13 10.93
C PHE A 354 34.51 -8.84 11.27
N LYS A 355 33.21 -8.74 10.94
CA LYS A 355 32.40 -7.60 11.40
C LYS A 355 31.96 -7.70 12.84
N ALA A 356 31.52 -8.87 13.30
CA ALA A 356 31.23 -9.04 14.72
C ALA A 356 32.50 -8.73 15.53
N LEU A 357 33.66 -9.22 15.08
CA LEU A 357 34.95 -8.93 15.70
C LEU A 357 35.26 -7.42 15.80
N LEU A 358 35.09 -6.68 14.70
CA LEU A 358 35.37 -5.25 14.67
C LEU A 358 34.39 -4.45 15.54
N PHE A 359 33.10 -4.78 15.53
CA PHE A 359 32.11 -4.09 16.37
C PHE A 359 32.30 -4.42 17.85
N LEU A 360 32.52 -5.69 18.23
CA LEU A 360 32.79 -6.05 19.62
C LEU A 360 34.16 -5.51 20.10
N GLY A 361 35.15 -5.47 19.21
CA GLY A 361 36.45 -4.84 19.48
C GLY A 361 36.32 -3.33 19.71
N ALA A 362 35.51 -2.64 18.90
CA ALA A 362 35.14 -1.25 19.15
C ALA A 362 34.40 -1.08 20.48
N GLY A 363 33.51 -2.03 20.82
CA GLY A 363 32.83 -2.10 22.10
C GLY A 363 33.82 -2.19 23.28
N SER A 364 34.86 -3.00 23.14
CA SER A 364 35.90 -3.16 24.16
C SER A 364 36.74 -1.89 24.31
N VAL A 365 37.06 -1.22 23.20
CA VAL A 365 37.73 0.10 23.23
C VAL A 365 36.87 1.13 23.95
N MET A 366 35.58 1.26 23.57
CA MET A 366 34.67 2.21 24.20
C MET A 366 34.45 1.93 25.68
N HIS A 367 34.33 0.65 26.06
CA HIS A 367 34.24 0.24 27.45
C HIS A 367 35.51 0.61 28.23
N ALA A 368 36.70 0.36 27.68
CA ALA A 368 37.97 0.65 28.33
C ALA A 368 38.22 2.16 28.55
N VAL A 369 37.74 3.02 27.66
CA VAL A 369 37.92 4.49 27.80
C VAL A 369 36.69 5.20 28.38
N HIS A 370 35.71 4.45 28.90
CA HIS A 370 34.44 4.97 29.43
C HIS A 370 33.70 5.90 28.45
N ALA A 371 33.80 5.61 27.15
CA ALA A 371 33.13 6.40 26.12
C ALA A 371 31.65 6.01 26.05
N HIS A 372 30.78 6.97 26.40
CA HIS A 372 29.34 6.83 26.21
C HIS A 372 28.96 7.10 24.74
N GLY A 373 28.19 6.19 24.12
CA GLY A 373 27.71 6.34 22.75
C GLY A 373 28.72 5.86 21.70
N ASP A 374 29.33 6.79 20.94
CA ASP A 374 30.25 6.49 19.82
C ASP A 374 31.55 7.30 19.93
N ALA A 375 32.67 6.61 20.04
CA ALA A 375 33.98 7.21 20.31
C ALA A 375 34.54 7.99 19.11
N GLU A 376 35.07 9.18 19.40
CA GLU A 376 35.78 10.05 18.46
C GLU A 376 37.22 9.57 18.27
N LEU A 377 37.64 9.37 17.02
CA LEU A 377 39.00 8.92 16.71
C LEU A 377 40.09 9.93 17.10
N ASP A 378 39.75 11.22 17.29
CA ASP A 378 40.66 12.25 17.79
C ASP A 378 40.98 12.11 19.28
N ARG A 379 40.10 11.47 20.05
CA ARG A 379 40.25 11.24 21.50
C ARG A 379 40.76 9.84 21.86
N LEU A 380 41.24 9.11 20.86
CA LEU A 380 41.81 7.77 21.01
C LEU A 380 43.28 7.78 20.58
N GLY A 381 44.04 6.77 20.97
CA GLY A 381 45.45 6.62 20.63
C GLY A 381 46.19 5.81 21.69
N GLY A 382 47.32 5.19 21.35
CA GLY A 382 48.19 4.53 22.33
C GLY A 382 47.63 3.28 23.04
N LEU A 383 46.44 2.78 22.67
CA LEU A 383 45.74 1.71 23.39
C LEU A 383 46.35 0.31 23.25
N ARG A 384 47.32 0.09 22.33
CA ARG A 384 47.87 -1.26 22.07
C ARG A 384 48.47 -1.94 23.31
N LYS A 385 49.09 -1.17 24.21
CA LYS A 385 49.72 -1.72 25.42
C LYS A 385 48.70 -2.04 26.51
N ALA A 386 47.66 -1.22 26.63
CA ALA A 386 46.61 -1.40 27.63
C ALA A 386 45.60 -2.48 27.24
N LEU A 387 45.34 -2.64 25.94
CA LEU A 387 44.38 -3.57 25.37
C LEU A 387 45.05 -4.55 24.39
N PRO A 388 46.04 -5.36 24.78
CA PRO A 388 46.77 -6.24 23.87
C PRO A 388 45.89 -7.25 23.12
N VAL A 389 44.88 -7.83 23.78
CA VAL A 389 44.00 -8.84 23.15
C VAL A 389 43.05 -8.14 22.19
N THR A 390 42.38 -7.08 22.63
CA THR A 390 41.50 -6.28 21.76
C THR A 390 42.27 -5.71 20.57
N SER A 391 43.49 -5.20 20.77
CA SER A 391 44.31 -4.64 19.69
C SER A 391 44.67 -5.67 18.64
N LEU A 392 45.14 -6.87 19.04
CA LEU A 392 45.51 -7.92 18.09
C LEU A 392 44.29 -8.45 17.32
N THR A 393 43.21 -8.76 18.04
CA THR A 393 41.97 -9.26 17.44
C THR A 393 41.31 -8.22 16.51
N PHE A 394 41.32 -6.94 16.89
CA PHE A 394 40.87 -5.84 16.04
C PHE A 394 41.72 -5.72 14.76
N LEU A 395 43.04 -5.88 14.87
CA LEU A 395 43.94 -5.89 13.70
C LEU A 395 43.57 -7.04 12.76
N VAL A 396 43.39 -8.26 13.27
CA VAL A 396 42.97 -9.42 12.46
C VAL A 396 41.66 -9.14 11.74
N GLY A 397 40.67 -8.58 12.44
CA GLY A 397 39.39 -8.18 11.83
C GLY A 397 39.56 -7.12 10.74
N ALA A 398 40.39 -6.10 10.99
CA ALA A 398 40.64 -5.01 10.04
C ALA A 398 41.38 -5.48 8.78
N LEU A 399 42.39 -6.35 8.95
CA LEU A 399 43.13 -6.94 7.84
C LEU A 399 42.27 -7.93 7.05
N SER A 400 41.42 -8.72 7.71
CA SER A 400 40.45 -9.59 7.04
C SER A 400 39.46 -8.75 6.24
N LEU A 401 38.88 -7.71 6.82
CA LEU A 401 37.99 -6.79 6.10
C LEU A 401 38.68 -6.12 4.90
N ALA A 402 39.96 -5.76 5.03
CA ALA A 402 40.77 -5.19 3.94
C ALA A 402 41.04 -6.19 2.80
N GLY A 403 40.92 -7.49 3.02
CA GLY A 403 41.20 -8.53 2.03
C GLY A 403 42.67 -8.91 1.95
N VAL A 404 43.41 -8.88 3.06
CA VAL A 404 44.81 -9.32 3.10
C VAL A 404 44.90 -10.83 2.85
N PRO A 405 45.83 -11.31 2.00
CA PRO A 405 46.05 -12.74 1.77
C PRO A 405 46.15 -13.55 3.06
N LEU A 406 45.68 -14.80 3.01
CA LEU A 406 45.59 -15.76 4.13
C LEU A 406 44.48 -15.47 5.17
N LEU A 407 43.74 -14.36 5.04
CA LEU A 407 42.58 -14.07 5.88
C LEU A 407 41.26 -14.32 5.14
N ALA A 408 40.17 -14.54 5.88
CA ALA A 408 38.90 -14.97 5.30
C ALA A 408 38.32 -13.98 4.27
N GLY A 409 38.52 -12.68 4.48
CA GLY A 409 38.03 -11.66 3.55
C GLY A 409 38.75 -11.66 2.20
N PHE A 410 39.99 -12.14 2.09
CA PHE A 410 40.68 -12.29 0.80
C PHE A 410 39.94 -13.28 -0.09
N PHE A 411 39.73 -14.52 0.40
CA PHE A 411 39.08 -15.57 -0.36
C PHE A 411 37.71 -15.13 -0.88
N SER A 412 36.88 -14.58 -0.01
CA SER A 412 35.51 -14.20 -0.37
C SER A 412 35.42 -13.00 -1.31
N LYS A 413 36.27 -11.96 -1.15
CA LYS A 413 36.30 -10.83 -2.08
C LYS A 413 36.85 -11.21 -3.45
N GLU A 414 37.84 -12.10 -3.47
CA GLU A 414 38.44 -12.57 -4.70
C GLU A 414 37.41 -13.33 -5.55
N GLN A 415 36.57 -14.18 -4.93
CA GLN A 415 35.48 -14.86 -5.67
C GLN A 415 34.49 -13.88 -6.30
N ILE A 416 34.18 -12.77 -5.63
CA ILE A 416 33.31 -11.73 -6.19
C ILE A 416 33.97 -11.08 -7.42
N LEU A 417 35.25 -10.71 -7.32
CA LEU A 417 35.97 -10.12 -8.44
C LEU A 417 36.08 -11.10 -9.61
N HIS A 418 36.43 -12.37 -9.37
CA HIS A 418 36.46 -13.41 -10.40
C HIS A 418 35.11 -13.54 -11.12
N ALA A 419 34.00 -13.60 -10.38
CA ALA A 419 32.67 -13.66 -10.99
C ALA A 419 32.38 -12.44 -11.88
N LEU A 420 32.77 -11.23 -11.47
CA LEU A 420 32.57 -10.02 -12.25
C LEU A 420 33.42 -9.98 -13.53
N PHE A 421 34.69 -10.38 -13.44
CA PHE A 421 35.55 -10.47 -14.62
C PHE A 421 35.07 -11.53 -15.60
N GLY A 422 34.54 -12.65 -15.10
CA GLY A 422 33.84 -13.65 -15.91
C GLY A 422 32.64 -13.07 -16.66
N ALA A 423 31.81 -12.26 -15.99
CA ALA A 423 30.68 -11.57 -16.61
C ALA A 423 31.12 -10.50 -17.64
N ALA A 424 32.23 -9.80 -17.41
CA ALA A 424 32.74 -8.77 -18.32
C ALA A 424 33.35 -9.35 -19.61
N GLY A 425 33.88 -10.57 -19.57
CA GLY A 425 34.53 -11.25 -20.70
C GLY A 425 33.59 -11.77 -21.79
N ASN A 426 32.30 -11.43 -21.77
CA ASN A 426 31.26 -11.93 -22.68
C ASN A 426 31.16 -13.48 -22.73
N ALA A 427 31.56 -14.18 -21.67
CA ALA A 427 31.20 -15.60 -21.56
C ALA A 427 29.67 -15.66 -21.52
N GLN A 428 29.03 -16.16 -22.59
CA GLN A 428 27.58 -16.41 -22.58
C GLN A 428 27.28 -17.26 -21.35
N LEU A 429 26.49 -16.69 -20.42
CA LEU A 429 26.28 -17.20 -19.07
C LEU A 429 25.35 -18.40 -19.15
N ALA A 430 25.88 -19.54 -19.60
CA ALA A 430 25.13 -20.77 -19.83
C ALA A 430 25.54 -21.84 -18.79
N ALA A 431 25.35 -21.54 -17.51
CA ALA A 431 25.32 -22.57 -16.47
C ALA A 431 23.86 -22.77 -16.01
N GLY A 432 23.34 -24.00 -16.15
CA GLY A 432 21.98 -24.35 -15.74
C GLY A 432 20.87 -24.15 -16.79
N GLY A 433 21.20 -23.90 -18.06
CA GLY A 433 20.24 -23.84 -19.17
C GLY A 433 19.50 -22.51 -19.36
N VAL A 434 19.81 -21.48 -18.57
CA VAL A 434 19.27 -20.11 -18.72
C VAL A 434 20.40 -19.16 -19.04
N ALA A 435 20.38 -18.58 -20.25
CA ALA A 435 21.38 -17.60 -20.67
C ALA A 435 21.14 -16.25 -19.99
N VAL A 436 21.85 -15.97 -18.89
CA VAL A 436 21.95 -14.59 -18.38
C VAL A 436 22.84 -13.79 -19.33
N SER A 437 22.58 -12.50 -19.50
CA SER A 437 23.46 -11.64 -20.31
C SER A 437 23.61 -10.31 -19.61
N ILE A 438 24.73 -10.12 -18.92
CA ILE A 438 25.08 -8.85 -18.30
C ILE A 438 25.82 -8.01 -19.36
N PRO A 439 25.39 -6.77 -19.63
CA PRO A 439 26.12 -5.91 -20.54
C PRO A 439 27.56 -5.70 -20.07
N SER A 440 28.54 -5.89 -20.96
CA SER A 440 29.97 -5.79 -20.63
C SER A 440 30.35 -4.44 -20.02
N TRP A 441 29.70 -3.35 -20.46
CA TRP A 441 29.89 -2.02 -19.87
C TRP A 441 29.48 -1.98 -18.40
N ALA A 442 28.36 -2.62 -18.02
CA ALA A 442 27.86 -2.64 -16.65
C ALA A 442 28.79 -3.45 -15.74
N ALA A 443 29.25 -4.61 -16.21
CA ALA A 443 30.25 -5.42 -15.50
C ALA A 443 31.58 -4.66 -15.33
N THR A 444 32.07 -3.99 -16.38
CA THR A 444 33.30 -3.19 -16.33
C THR A 444 33.17 -2.01 -15.37
N THR A 445 32.05 -1.28 -15.40
CA THR A 445 31.77 -0.21 -14.43
C THR A 445 31.76 -0.73 -13.00
N ALA A 446 31.11 -1.88 -12.75
CA ALA A 446 31.08 -2.48 -11.43
C ALA A 446 32.49 -2.86 -10.94
N ILE A 447 33.34 -3.45 -11.79
CA ILE A 447 34.73 -3.78 -11.46
C ILE A 447 35.49 -2.53 -10.99
N VAL A 448 35.40 -1.42 -11.73
CA VAL A 448 36.08 -0.16 -11.37
C VAL A 448 35.58 0.35 -10.01
N PHE A 449 34.27 0.35 -9.78
CA PHE A 449 33.68 0.82 -8.52
C PHE A 449 34.09 -0.06 -7.34
N LEU A 450 34.10 -1.38 -7.52
CA LEU A 450 34.52 -2.34 -6.48
C LEU A 450 36.02 -2.25 -6.20
N ALA A 451 36.86 -2.01 -7.21
CA ALA A 451 38.29 -1.78 -7.00
C ALA A 451 38.54 -0.51 -6.17
N LEU A 452 37.86 0.59 -6.48
CA LEU A 452 37.92 1.83 -5.70
C LEU A 452 37.34 1.66 -4.29
N ALA A 453 36.26 0.89 -4.13
CA ALA A 453 35.69 0.53 -2.84
C ALA A 453 36.63 -0.36 -2.02
N ALA A 454 37.35 -1.30 -2.64
CA ALA A 454 38.34 -2.16 -2.01
C ALA A 454 39.54 -1.35 -1.52
N LEU A 455 40.03 -0.42 -2.34
CA LEU A 455 41.08 0.54 -1.95
C LEU A 455 40.64 1.36 -0.74
N SER A 456 39.42 1.93 -0.81
CA SER A 456 38.86 2.71 0.29
C SER A 456 38.74 1.85 1.56
N THR A 457 38.39 0.56 1.40
CA THR A 457 38.28 -0.41 2.50
C THR A 457 39.59 -0.69 3.19
N ALA A 458 40.67 -0.94 2.44
CA ALA A 458 41.99 -1.07 3.02
C ALA A 458 42.41 0.21 3.75
N PHE A 459 42.12 1.37 3.18
CA PHE A 459 42.46 2.66 3.77
C PHE A 459 41.73 2.92 5.10
N TYR A 460 40.40 2.90 5.12
CA TYR A 460 39.67 3.24 6.35
C TYR A 460 39.85 2.19 7.44
N SER A 461 40.06 0.92 7.09
CA SER A 461 40.27 -0.15 8.08
C SER A 461 41.60 0.04 8.82
N LEU A 462 42.65 0.39 8.06
CA LEU A 462 43.96 0.66 8.65
C LEU A 462 44.02 2.04 9.32
N LYS A 463 43.34 3.07 8.79
CA LYS A 463 43.11 4.35 9.48
C LYS A 463 42.54 4.10 10.87
N LEU A 464 41.46 3.32 10.95
CA LEU A 464 40.76 3.02 12.20
C LEU A 464 41.68 2.33 13.22
N TYR A 465 42.46 1.34 12.79
CA TYR A 465 43.44 0.67 13.65
C TYR A 465 44.56 1.61 14.14
N LEU A 466 45.20 2.33 13.21
CA LEU A 466 46.34 3.21 13.54
C LEU A 466 45.93 4.32 14.51
N ARG A 467 44.78 4.95 14.26
CA ARG A 467 44.25 6.05 15.07
C ARG A 467 43.84 5.61 16.48
N THR A 468 43.41 4.36 16.63
CA THR A 468 42.92 3.83 17.90
C THR A 468 44.04 3.28 18.78
N PHE A 469 44.93 2.46 18.21
CA PHE A 469 45.86 1.65 19.00
C PHE A 469 47.30 2.15 18.99
N THR A 470 47.68 3.01 18.03
CA THR A 470 49.06 3.48 17.86
C THR A 470 49.21 4.96 18.19
N GLY A 471 50.46 5.45 18.23
CA GLY A 471 50.78 6.83 18.57
C GLY A 471 50.64 7.14 20.07
N GLU A 472 50.65 8.42 20.39
CA GLU A 472 50.49 8.93 21.76
C GLU A 472 49.05 8.71 22.28
N PRO A 473 48.86 8.38 23.56
CA PRO A 473 47.56 8.37 24.22
C PRO A 473 46.87 9.74 24.14
N ARG A 474 45.58 9.74 23.79
CA ARG A 474 44.74 10.96 23.71
C ARG A 474 43.42 10.83 24.47
N HIS A 475 43.34 9.86 25.38
CA HIS A 475 42.19 9.59 26.22
C HIS A 475 42.48 10.00 27.66
N ASP A 476 41.45 10.44 28.38
CA ASP A 476 41.59 10.91 29.77
C ASP A 476 41.48 9.76 30.80
N ALA A 477 40.82 8.66 30.42
CA ALA A 477 40.65 7.48 31.28
C ALA A 477 41.92 6.62 31.34
N GLU A 478 42.08 5.84 32.41
CA GLU A 478 43.08 4.78 32.51
C GLU A 478 42.49 3.48 31.93
N PRO A 479 42.86 3.08 30.70
CA PRO A 479 42.21 1.98 30.02
C PRO A 479 42.63 0.64 30.59
N HIS A 480 41.65 -0.25 30.81
CA HIS A 480 41.90 -1.64 31.16
C HIS A 480 41.18 -2.59 30.20
N GLU A 481 41.77 -3.76 30.00
CA GLU A 481 41.16 -4.82 29.21
C GLU A 481 39.94 -5.40 29.94
N GLY A 482 38.93 -5.82 29.16
CA GLY A 482 37.72 -6.42 29.71
C GLY A 482 37.94 -7.82 30.31
N GLY A 483 36.91 -8.31 30.99
CA GLY A 483 36.84 -9.66 31.56
C GLY A 483 36.91 -10.77 30.50
N LEU A 484 36.87 -12.02 30.96
CA LEU A 484 36.95 -13.20 30.07
C LEU A 484 35.74 -13.26 29.13
N GLU A 485 34.58 -12.85 29.61
CA GLU A 485 33.32 -12.76 28.88
C GLU A 485 33.38 -11.82 27.68
N MET A 486 34.25 -10.79 27.70
CA MET A 486 34.50 -9.92 26.54
C MET A 486 35.63 -10.46 25.66
N LYS A 487 36.72 -10.96 26.24
CA LYS A 487 37.90 -11.44 25.50
C LYS A 487 37.64 -12.70 24.70
N LEU A 488 36.93 -13.68 25.27
CA LEU A 488 36.71 -14.98 24.64
C LEU A 488 35.94 -14.86 23.31
N PRO A 489 34.82 -14.10 23.22
CA PRO A 489 34.18 -13.80 21.94
C PRO A 489 35.13 -13.21 20.89
N LEU A 490 35.98 -12.24 21.27
CA LEU A 490 36.92 -11.62 20.33
C LEU A 490 37.92 -12.62 19.77
N VAL A 491 38.49 -13.47 20.62
CA VAL A 491 39.47 -14.49 20.19
C VAL A 491 38.81 -15.51 19.26
N LEU A 492 37.63 -16.02 19.60
CA LEU A 492 36.91 -16.99 18.76
C LEU A 492 36.51 -16.39 17.41
N LEU A 493 36.05 -15.14 17.39
CA LEU A 493 35.74 -14.44 16.14
C LEU A 493 37.01 -14.14 15.32
N ALA A 494 38.15 -13.87 15.96
CA ALA A 494 39.43 -13.70 15.27
C ALA A 494 39.90 -15.01 14.61
N VAL A 495 39.73 -16.15 15.28
CA VAL A 495 39.98 -17.47 14.68
C VAL A 495 39.08 -17.68 13.46
N GLY A 496 37.80 -17.33 13.56
CA GLY A 496 36.87 -17.36 12.41
C GLY A 496 37.29 -16.43 11.26
N ALA A 497 37.75 -15.21 11.57
CA ALA A 497 38.23 -14.25 10.57
C ALA A 497 39.51 -14.71 9.82
N VAL A 498 40.25 -15.67 10.38
CA VAL A 498 41.37 -16.34 9.69
C VAL A 498 40.85 -17.56 8.93
N LEU A 499 40.20 -18.49 9.63
CA LEU A 499 39.93 -19.84 9.13
C LEU A 499 38.70 -19.95 8.21
N ALA A 500 37.68 -19.09 8.35
CA ALA A 500 36.42 -19.21 7.62
C ALA A 500 36.60 -19.18 6.09
N GLY A 501 37.62 -18.49 5.58
CA GLY A 501 37.89 -18.42 4.15
C GLY A 501 38.43 -19.72 3.54
N TYR A 502 39.13 -20.53 4.34
CA TYR A 502 39.71 -21.79 3.90
C TYR A 502 38.66 -22.86 3.63
N LEU A 503 37.45 -22.69 4.17
CA LEU A 503 36.31 -23.58 3.92
C LEU A 503 35.83 -23.55 2.45
N TRP A 504 36.28 -22.58 1.65
CA TRP A 504 36.01 -22.52 0.22
C TRP A 504 36.97 -23.38 -0.62
N LEU A 505 38.13 -23.73 -0.07
CA LEU A 505 39.12 -24.53 -0.77
C LEU A 505 38.64 -25.99 -0.85
N PRO A 506 38.77 -26.66 -2.01
CA PRO A 506 38.48 -28.08 -2.13
C PRO A 506 39.55 -28.86 -1.38
N ALA A 507 39.27 -29.21 -0.12
CA ALA A 507 40.14 -29.97 0.75
C ALA A 507 39.39 -31.21 1.28
N GLU A 508 40.07 -32.35 1.29
CA GLU A 508 39.55 -33.62 1.80
C GLU A 508 39.00 -33.42 3.23
N GLY A 509 37.74 -33.82 3.44
CA GLY A 509 37.02 -33.68 4.72
C GLY A 509 36.22 -32.39 4.92
N LEU A 510 36.39 -31.38 4.07
CA LEU A 510 35.58 -30.14 4.03
C LEU A 510 34.61 -30.08 2.85
N GLU A 511 34.65 -31.09 1.97
CA GLU A 511 33.88 -31.20 0.74
C GLU A 511 32.39 -30.96 0.96
N ARG A 512 31.78 -31.60 1.96
CA ARG A 512 30.34 -31.43 2.24
C ARG A 512 29.95 -30.00 2.60
N PHE A 513 30.83 -29.25 3.30
CA PHE A 513 30.57 -27.84 3.62
C PHE A 513 30.84 -26.93 2.42
N ALA A 514 31.92 -27.17 1.67
CA ALA A 514 32.20 -26.45 0.42
C ALA A 514 31.11 -26.70 -0.64
N GLU A 515 30.62 -27.93 -0.75
CA GLU A 515 29.47 -28.31 -1.58
C GLU A 515 28.20 -27.67 -1.06
N SER A 516 27.95 -27.61 0.25
CA SER A 516 26.76 -26.91 0.79
C SER A 516 26.70 -25.43 0.37
N LEU A 517 27.86 -24.77 0.30
CA LEU A 517 28.02 -23.40 -0.17
C LEU A 517 27.76 -23.25 -1.68
N ARG A 518 28.01 -24.31 -2.47
CA ARG A 518 27.94 -24.33 -3.93
C ARG A 518 26.66 -24.97 -4.49
N ALA A 519 26.04 -25.90 -3.76
CA ALA A 519 25.02 -26.83 -4.25
C ALA A 519 23.59 -26.32 -4.08
N VAL A 520 23.36 -25.31 -3.23
CA VAL A 520 21.99 -24.83 -2.93
C VAL A 520 21.59 -23.62 -3.74
N VAL A 521 22.55 -22.94 -4.37
CA VAL A 521 22.23 -21.77 -5.19
C VAL A 521 22.53 -22.09 -6.65
N ARG A 522 21.52 -21.89 -7.51
CA ARG A 522 21.73 -21.93 -8.96
C ARG A 522 22.53 -20.69 -9.33
N ASP A 523 23.85 -20.81 -9.27
CA ASP A 523 24.72 -19.79 -9.84
C ASP A 523 24.55 -19.78 -11.35
N ALA A 524 24.46 -18.57 -11.90
CA ALA A 524 24.53 -18.37 -13.35
C ALA A 524 25.97 -18.53 -13.88
N LEU A 525 26.96 -18.51 -12.98
CA LEU A 525 28.40 -18.56 -13.27
C LEU A 525 29.12 -19.61 -12.41
N PRO A 526 29.89 -20.53 -13.02
CA PRO A 526 30.87 -21.30 -12.28
C PRO A 526 31.94 -20.35 -11.73
N VAL A 527 32.02 -20.27 -10.40
CA VAL A 527 32.93 -19.37 -9.68
C VAL A 527 34.42 -19.68 -9.97
N GLU A 528 34.74 -20.89 -10.45
CA GLU A 528 36.11 -21.36 -10.62
C GLU A 528 36.78 -21.05 -11.99
N ALA A 529 36.04 -20.59 -13.01
CA ALA A 529 36.52 -20.79 -14.40
C ALA A 529 36.89 -19.54 -15.24
N HIS A 530 36.67 -18.29 -14.81
CA HIS A 530 36.79 -17.15 -15.75
C HIS A 530 37.38 -15.89 -15.09
N GLY A 531 38.68 -15.62 -15.29
CA GLY A 531 39.29 -14.35 -14.87
C GLY A 531 40.81 -14.26 -15.02
N GLY A 532 41.52 -15.39 -15.06
CA GLY A 532 42.99 -15.39 -15.06
C GLY A 532 43.56 -14.71 -13.80
N ALA A 533 44.77 -14.16 -13.88
CA ALA A 533 45.41 -13.48 -12.75
C ALA A 533 44.92 -12.02 -12.53
N LEU A 534 44.12 -11.47 -13.45
CA LEU A 534 43.72 -10.05 -13.43
C LEU A 534 42.86 -9.65 -12.22
N PRO A 535 41.81 -10.41 -11.81
CA PRO A 535 41.04 -10.13 -10.59
C PRO A 535 41.95 -9.97 -9.37
N MET A 536 42.89 -10.91 -9.19
CA MET A 536 43.82 -10.91 -8.07
C MET A 536 44.79 -9.71 -8.12
N ILE A 537 45.29 -9.35 -9.30
CA ILE A 537 46.14 -8.16 -9.47
C ILE A 537 45.37 -6.89 -9.08
N VAL A 538 44.11 -6.77 -9.49
CA VAL A 538 43.27 -5.62 -9.15
C VAL A 538 42.97 -5.58 -7.65
N GLY A 539 42.60 -6.71 -7.04
CA GLY A 539 42.32 -6.83 -5.61
C GLY A 539 43.53 -6.50 -4.75
N LEU A 540 44.68 -7.12 -5.04
CA LEU A 540 45.94 -6.88 -4.31
C LEU A 540 46.50 -5.47 -4.57
N GLY A 541 46.35 -4.95 -5.78
CA GLY A 541 46.74 -3.58 -6.12
C GLY A 541 45.94 -2.56 -5.30
N ALA A 542 44.61 -2.72 -5.23
CA ALA A 542 43.74 -1.87 -4.43
C ALA A 542 44.10 -1.92 -2.93
N LEU A 543 44.36 -3.13 -2.40
CA LEU A 543 44.84 -3.33 -1.03
C LEU A 543 46.16 -2.61 -0.76
N ALA A 544 47.17 -2.82 -1.61
CA ALA A 544 48.51 -2.26 -1.43
C ALA A 544 48.49 -0.73 -1.47
N ILE A 545 47.74 -0.14 -2.41
CA ILE A 545 47.61 1.32 -2.52
C ILE A 545 46.84 1.87 -1.31
N GLY A 546 45.68 1.30 -0.96
CA GLY A 546 44.86 1.79 0.15
C GLY A 546 45.57 1.69 1.50
N ALA A 547 46.18 0.54 1.79
CA ALA A 547 46.94 0.33 3.02
C ALA A 547 48.20 1.22 3.06
N GLY A 548 48.94 1.31 1.95
CA GLY A 548 50.13 2.16 1.85
C GLY A 548 49.82 3.64 2.11
N LEU A 549 48.74 4.15 1.53
CA LEU A 549 48.28 5.52 1.76
C LEU A 549 47.85 5.75 3.22
N ALA A 550 47.15 4.80 3.84
CA ALA A 550 46.75 4.92 5.24
C ALA A 550 47.97 4.96 6.18
N VAL A 551 48.97 4.09 5.96
CA VAL A 551 50.23 4.13 6.72
C VAL A 551 50.95 5.46 6.52
N ALA A 552 51.09 5.92 5.27
CA ALA A 552 51.80 7.17 4.96
C ALA A 552 51.15 8.40 5.60
N LEU A 553 49.81 8.43 5.68
CA LEU A 553 49.06 9.58 6.21
C LEU A 553 48.86 9.56 7.72
N TYR A 554 48.74 8.39 8.36
CA TYR A 554 48.34 8.29 9.77
C TYR A 554 49.40 7.73 10.72
N LYS A 555 50.44 7.04 10.24
CA LYS A 555 51.45 6.47 11.13
C LYS A 555 52.19 7.59 11.86
N GLY A 556 52.06 7.62 13.19
CA GLY A 556 52.72 8.63 14.05
C GLY A 556 52.14 10.05 13.93
N LYS A 557 50.92 10.21 13.38
CA LYS A 557 50.24 11.51 13.28
C LYS A 557 49.09 11.59 14.28
N ALA A 558 49.01 12.71 15.01
CA ALA A 558 47.96 12.95 16.01
C ALA A 558 46.67 13.52 15.38
N GLU A 559 46.77 14.33 14.34
CA GLU A 559 45.63 14.98 13.67
C GLU A 559 45.21 14.22 12.41
N ASP A 560 43.93 14.32 12.02
CA ASP A 560 43.45 13.81 10.73
C ASP A 560 43.88 14.75 9.59
N PRO A 561 44.70 14.32 8.62
CA PRO A 561 45.15 15.17 7.52
C PRO A 561 44.11 15.34 6.41
N LEU A 562 43.04 14.53 6.37
CA LEU A 562 42.07 14.53 5.28
C LEU A 562 41.25 15.82 5.14
N PRO A 563 40.76 16.48 6.22
CA PRO A 563 40.02 17.74 6.11
C PRO A 563 40.81 18.81 5.35
N ALA A 564 42.11 18.95 5.64
CA ALA A 564 42.99 19.92 5.00
C ALA A 564 43.33 19.53 3.55
N LYS A 565 43.54 18.24 3.27
CA LYS A 565 43.95 17.76 1.94
C LYS A 565 42.80 17.67 0.93
N LEU A 566 41.60 17.29 1.37
CA LEU A 566 40.44 17.03 0.47
C LEU A 566 39.42 18.16 0.46
N GLY A 567 39.46 19.10 1.41
CA GLY A 567 38.68 20.34 1.39
C GLY A 567 37.17 20.14 1.16
N ALA A 568 36.68 20.60 0.01
CA ALA A 568 35.26 20.50 -0.33
C ALA A 568 34.76 19.06 -0.47
N PHE A 569 35.59 18.16 -1.01
CA PHE A 569 35.24 16.74 -1.14
C PHE A 569 35.09 16.10 0.24
N TYR A 570 35.97 16.43 1.19
CA TYR A 570 35.86 15.96 2.57
C TYR A 570 34.50 16.34 3.17
N ARG A 571 34.11 17.62 3.07
CA ARG A 571 32.83 18.11 3.60
C ARG A 571 31.63 17.42 2.96
N ALA A 572 31.66 17.23 1.64
CA ALA A 572 30.59 16.53 0.93
C ALA A 572 30.47 15.07 1.40
N ALA A 573 31.57 14.31 1.41
CA ALA A 573 31.56 12.92 1.84
C ALA A 573 31.22 12.77 3.33
N TYR A 574 31.71 13.67 4.19
CA TYR A 574 31.37 13.70 5.62
C TYR A 574 29.87 13.89 5.86
N GLN A 575 29.19 14.68 5.00
CA GLN A 575 27.74 14.92 5.02
C GLN A 575 26.95 13.92 4.15
N ASN A 576 27.49 12.72 3.89
CA ASN A 576 26.84 11.69 3.06
C ASN A 576 26.42 12.19 1.66
N PHE A 577 27.20 13.10 1.08
CA PHE A 577 26.89 13.79 -0.18
C PHE A 577 25.54 14.53 -0.18
N GLY A 578 25.03 14.91 0.99
CA GLY A 578 23.75 15.61 1.14
C GLY A 578 22.52 14.72 0.94
N VAL A 579 22.67 13.39 0.94
CA VAL A 579 21.54 12.45 0.73
C VAL A 579 20.48 12.61 1.82
N ASP A 580 20.86 12.77 3.09
CA ASP A 580 19.89 13.03 4.17
C ASP A 580 19.05 14.29 3.94
N ALA A 581 19.69 15.38 3.48
CA ALA A 581 19.00 16.63 3.15
C ALA A 581 18.10 16.49 1.92
N LEU A 582 18.51 15.67 0.94
CA LEU A 582 17.68 15.36 -0.23
C LEU A 582 16.42 14.61 0.18
N TYR A 583 16.54 13.61 1.06
CA TYR A 583 15.41 12.84 1.59
C TYR A 583 14.44 13.69 2.40
N ASP A 584 14.95 14.58 3.25
CA ASP A 584 14.12 15.53 4.00
C ASP A 584 13.27 16.39 3.06
N ARG A 585 13.88 16.90 1.97
CA ARG A 585 13.21 17.75 0.99
C ARG A 585 12.23 17.00 0.09
N LEU A 586 12.61 15.82 -0.40
CA LEU A 586 11.81 15.08 -1.39
C LEU A 586 10.67 14.27 -0.77
N PHE A 587 10.85 13.74 0.45
CA PHE A 587 9.88 12.82 1.05
C PHE A 587 9.31 13.35 2.36
N VAL A 588 10.16 13.76 3.31
CA VAL A 588 9.70 14.10 4.67
C VAL A 588 8.82 15.36 4.67
N ARG A 589 9.30 16.47 4.09
CA ARG A 589 8.55 17.74 4.06
C ARG A 589 7.24 17.64 3.25
N PRO A 590 7.20 17.03 2.06
CA PRO A 590 5.96 16.88 1.31
C PRO A 590 4.92 16.03 2.07
N VAL A 591 5.33 14.89 2.65
CA VAL A 591 4.41 14.07 3.45
C VAL A 591 3.92 14.84 4.68
N ALA A 592 4.79 15.56 5.38
CA ALA A 592 4.38 16.41 6.50
C ALA A 592 3.45 17.56 6.10
N ALA A 593 3.61 18.11 4.88
CA ALA A 593 2.69 19.10 4.32
C ALA A 593 1.33 18.49 4.01
N ILE A 594 1.29 17.31 3.36
CA ILE A 594 0.07 16.56 3.09
C ILE A 594 -0.65 16.21 4.39
N SER A 595 0.05 15.71 5.41
CA SER A 595 -0.57 15.39 6.70
C SER A 595 -1.17 16.62 7.39
N ARG A 596 -0.51 17.79 7.30
CA ARG A 596 -1.07 19.05 7.81
C ARG A 596 -2.29 19.49 7.03
N PHE A 597 -2.27 19.33 5.71
CA PHE A 597 -3.42 19.61 4.85
C PHE A 597 -4.60 18.70 5.16
N VAL A 598 -4.40 17.38 5.22
CA VAL A 598 -5.45 16.40 5.56
C VAL A 598 -6.05 16.71 6.93
N ARG A 599 -5.22 17.04 7.92
CA ARG A 599 -5.69 17.45 9.25
C ARG A 599 -6.53 18.72 9.19
N SER A 600 -6.07 19.75 8.48
CA SER A 600 -6.82 21.01 8.32
C SER A 600 -8.15 20.77 7.59
N PHE A 601 -8.15 19.95 6.54
CA PHE A 601 -9.37 19.57 5.83
C PHE A 601 -10.37 18.84 6.73
N ASP A 602 -9.90 17.90 7.56
CA ASP A 602 -10.74 17.17 8.50
C ASP A 602 -11.39 18.12 9.55
N PHE A 603 -10.59 18.96 10.21
CA PHE A 603 -11.10 19.88 11.23
C PHE A 603 -11.92 21.06 10.66
N GLU A 604 -11.51 21.64 9.53
CA GLU A 604 -12.16 22.85 9.00
C GLU A 604 -13.33 22.51 8.08
N THR A 605 -13.20 21.46 7.27
CA THR A 605 -14.23 21.09 6.29
C THR A 605 -15.17 20.03 6.84
N ILE A 606 -14.66 18.87 7.26
CA ILE A 606 -15.53 17.76 7.68
C ILE A 606 -16.21 18.13 9.00
N ASP A 607 -15.45 18.46 10.05
CA ASP A 607 -16.01 18.81 11.35
C ASP A 607 -16.83 20.12 11.28
N GLY A 608 -16.34 21.11 10.53
CA GLY A 608 -17.08 22.35 10.26
C GLY A 608 -18.45 22.12 9.59
N LEU A 609 -18.53 21.27 8.56
CA LEU A 609 -19.77 20.98 7.85
C LEU A 609 -20.70 20.06 8.65
N PHE A 610 -20.19 18.98 9.23
CA PHE A 610 -21.02 17.94 9.84
C PHE A 610 -21.33 18.17 11.32
N VAL A 611 -20.51 18.94 12.04
CA VAL A 611 -20.75 19.26 13.46
C VAL A 611 -21.01 20.76 13.63
N GLY A 612 -20.19 21.61 12.99
CA GLY A 612 -20.30 23.07 13.09
C GLY A 612 -21.63 23.62 12.57
N ILE A 613 -22.05 23.26 11.36
CA ILE A 613 -23.32 23.75 10.79
C ILE A 613 -24.54 23.24 11.58
N PRO A 614 -24.70 21.94 11.88
CA PRO A 614 -25.85 21.48 12.65
C PRO A 614 -25.91 22.06 14.06
N SER A 615 -24.76 22.15 14.77
CA SER A 615 -24.71 22.77 16.10
C SER A 615 -25.03 24.27 16.04
N GLY A 616 -24.57 24.98 15.01
CA GLY A 616 -24.89 26.37 14.74
C GLY A 616 -26.39 26.57 14.49
N LEU A 617 -26.98 25.78 13.59
CA LEU A 617 -28.41 25.81 13.30
C LEU A 617 -29.25 25.47 14.53
N ALA A 618 -28.86 24.46 15.31
CA ALA A 618 -29.53 24.10 16.55
C ALA A 618 -29.44 25.23 17.60
N THR A 619 -28.29 25.90 17.70
CA THR A 619 -28.10 27.04 18.61
C THR A 619 -28.93 28.25 18.20
N VAL A 620 -28.96 28.57 16.90
CA VAL A 620 -29.78 29.68 16.37
C VAL A 620 -31.27 29.37 16.50
N GLY A 621 -31.69 28.16 16.09
CA GLY A 621 -33.06 27.70 16.20
C GLY A 621 -33.55 27.67 17.64
N SER A 622 -32.76 27.14 18.58
CA SER A 622 -33.12 27.14 20.00
C SER A 622 -33.21 28.55 20.59
N LYS A 623 -32.32 29.48 20.21
CA LYS A 623 -32.44 30.90 20.60
C LYS A 623 -33.72 31.54 20.05
N ALA A 624 -34.05 31.30 18.78
CA ALA A 624 -35.25 31.84 18.16
C ALA A 624 -36.53 31.30 18.84
N VAL A 625 -36.61 29.98 19.04
CA VAL A 625 -37.73 29.34 19.76
C VAL A 625 -37.82 29.86 21.20
N ARG A 626 -36.69 30.05 21.89
CA ARG A 626 -36.67 30.59 23.25
C ARG A 626 -37.18 32.02 23.33
N GLN A 627 -36.90 32.86 22.33
CA GLN A 627 -37.40 34.24 22.28
C GLN A 627 -38.91 34.32 22.02
N LEU A 628 -39.50 33.32 21.35
CA LEU A 628 -40.95 33.24 21.15
C LEU A 628 -41.71 32.93 22.46
N GLN A 629 -41.04 32.33 23.46
CA GLN A 629 -41.62 32.11 24.78
C GLN A 629 -41.43 33.35 25.67
N GLY A 630 -42.33 34.32 25.52
CA GLY A 630 -42.41 35.48 26.41
C GLY A 630 -42.81 35.08 27.84
N SER A 631 -42.30 35.78 28.86
CA SER A 631 -42.58 35.47 30.28
C SER A 631 -43.98 35.89 30.76
N THR A 632 -44.81 36.45 29.87
CA THR A 632 -46.14 36.96 30.22
C THR A 632 -47.24 36.06 29.69
N VAL A 633 -48.36 35.98 30.41
CA VAL A 633 -49.51 35.16 30.01
C VAL A 633 -50.14 35.69 28.70
N HIS A 634 -50.06 37.00 28.45
CA HIS A 634 -50.60 37.65 27.26
C HIS A 634 -49.95 37.17 25.95
N SER A 635 -48.64 36.92 25.92
CA SER A 635 -47.96 36.43 24.72
C SER A 635 -48.39 35.01 24.36
N HIS A 636 -48.68 34.17 25.36
CA HIS A 636 -49.21 32.82 25.15
C HIS A 636 -50.62 32.85 24.58
N ALA A 637 -51.49 33.71 25.11
CA ALA A 637 -52.85 33.89 24.61
C ALA A 637 -52.87 34.38 23.15
N LEU A 638 -52.02 35.37 22.82
CA LEU A 638 -51.89 35.85 21.43
C LEU A 638 -51.43 34.72 20.48
N GLY A 639 -50.44 33.92 20.90
CA GLY A 639 -49.97 32.78 20.14
C GLY A 639 -51.07 31.74 19.86
N MET A 640 -51.91 31.46 20.86
CA MET A 640 -53.07 30.57 20.69
C MET A 640 -54.09 31.14 19.69
N VAL A 641 -54.40 32.43 19.76
CA VAL A 641 -55.33 33.08 18.82
C VAL A 641 -54.79 33.04 17.39
N VAL A 642 -53.51 33.39 17.18
CA VAL A 642 -52.88 33.31 15.85
C VAL A 642 -52.89 31.89 15.32
N GLY A 643 -52.53 30.90 16.14
CA GLY A 643 -52.59 29.48 15.77
C GLY A 643 -54.01 29.06 15.36
N LEU A 644 -55.01 29.49 16.13
CA LEU A 644 -56.42 29.21 15.85
C LEU A 644 -56.84 29.83 14.50
N VAL A 645 -56.48 31.09 14.24
CA VAL A 645 -56.76 31.78 12.97
C VAL A 645 -56.09 31.07 11.79
N LEU A 646 -54.84 30.63 11.93
CA LEU A 646 -54.13 29.91 10.86
C LEU A 646 -54.78 28.56 10.55
N VAL A 647 -55.19 27.82 11.58
CA VAL A 647 -55.89 26.54 11.42
C VAL A 647 -57.25 26.76 10.76
N PHE A 648 -58.06 27.70 11.26
CA PHE A 648 -59.34 28.03 10.64
C PHE A 648 -59.19 28.60 9.24
N GLY A 649 -58.14 29.37 8.95
CA GLY A 649 -57.85 29.87 7.61
C GLY A 649 -57.47 28.74 6.65
N TYR A 650 -56.67 27.78 7.10
CA TYR A 650 -56.31 26.60 6.31
C TYR A 650 -57.52 25.71 5.99
N PHE A 651 -58.41 25.49 6.98
CA PHE A 651 -59.62 24.67 6.79
C PHE A 651 -60.83 25.44 6.26
N GLY A 652 -60.82 26.78 6.31
CA GLY A 652 -61.93 27.64 5.91
C GLY A 652 -62.01 27.88 4.40
N TYR A 653 -60.93 27.68 3.65
CA TYR A 653 -60.94 27.76 2.19
C TYR A 653 -61.24 26.39 1.58
N PRO A 654 -62.38 26.22 0.87
CA PRO A 654 -62.66 25.00 0.13
C PRO A 654 -61.60 24.79 -0.95
N ARG A 655 -60.91 23.65 -0.92
CA ARG A 655 -60.08 23.20 -2.04
C ARG A 655 -60.85 22.10 -2.76
N LEU A 656 -61.39 22.42 -3.93
CA LEU A 656 -61.96 21.43 -4.81
C LEU A 656 -60.84 20.87 -5.69
N GLU A 657 -60.43 19.63 -5.45
CA GLU A 657 -59.46 18.94 -6.30
C GLU A 657 -60.21 17.79 -7.01
N VAL A 658 -60.72 18.04 -8.23
CA VAL A 658 -61.45 17.03 -9.01
C VAL A 658 -60.47 16.27 -9.89
N THR A 659 -60.45 14.94 -9.79
CA THR A 659 -59.68 14.09 -10.70
C THR A 659 -60.59 13.53 -11.80
N ILE A 660 -60.22 13.78 -13.05
CA ILE A 660 -60.93 13.25 -14.22
C ILE A 660 -60.27 11.93 -14.64
N ARG A 661 -61.04 10.84 -14.66
CA ARG A 661 -60.60 9.52 -15.16
C ARG A 661 -61.44 9.09 -16.34
N HIS A 662 -60.80 8.67 -17.43
CA HIS A 662 -61.49 8.11 -18.58
C HIS A 662 -61.47 6.58 -18.51
N GLU A 663 -62.64 5.97 -18.32
CA GLU A 663 -62.81 4.51 -18.29
C GLU A 663 -63.63 4.05 -19.50
N GLY A 664 -62.93 3.66 -20.56
CA GLY A 664 -63.54 3.17 -21.79
C GLY A 664 -64.33 4.26 -22.53
N ALA A 665 -65.66 4.15 -22.53
CA ALA A 665 -66.56 5.13 -23.17
C ALA A 665 -67.18 6.12 -22.16
N ARG A 666 -66.80 6.05 -20.88
CA ARG A 666 -67.31 6.92 -19.81
C ARG A 666 -66.18 7.79 -19.28
N THR A 667 -66.51 9.04 -18.96
CA THR A 667 -65.63 9.93 -18.19
C THR A 667 -66.18 10.00 -16.77
N VAL A 668 -65.34 9.65 -15.80
CA VAL A 668 -65.65 9.62 -14.37
C VAL A 668 -64.97 10.81 -13.70
N LEU A 669 -65.76 11.61 -12.98
CA LEU A 669 -65.26 12.65 -12.09
C LEU A 669 -65.16 12.07 -10.67
N GLU A 670 -63.95 12.02 -10.12
CA GLU A 670 -63.65 11.53 -8.78
C GLU A 670 -63.26 12.72 -7.90
N VAL A 671 -64.03 12.97 -6.84
CA VAL A 671 -63.73 14.01 -5.85
C VAL A 671 -63.34 13.32 -4.54
N PRO A 672 -62.17 13.60 -3.96
CA PRO A 672 -61.74 12.93 -2.73
C PRO A 672 -62.66 13.33 -1.57
N PRO A 673 -63.09 12.36 -0.72
CA PRO A 673 -63.92 12.65 0.43
C PRO A 673 -63.16 13.57 1.39
N SER A 674 -63.74 14.71 1.74
CA SER A 674 -63.15 15.67 2.68
C SER A 674 -64.13 16.02 3.80
N PHE A 675 -63.61 16.19 5.02
CA PHE A 675 -64.42 16.28 6.22
C PHE A 675 -65.28 17.55 6.23
N GLY A 676 -66.61 17.38 6.21
CA GLY A 676 -67.57 18.50 6.30
C GLY A 676 -67.82 19.25 4.99
N TYR A 677 -67.34 18.74 3.85
CA TYR A 677 -67.67 19.30 2.54
C TYR A 677 -68.86 18.59 1.91
N SER A 678 -69.67 19.37 1.20
CA SER A 678 -70.83 18.91 0.46
C SER A 678 -70.78 19.47 -0.95
N TYR A 679 -71.30 18.74 -1.93
CA TYR A 679 -71.03 19.01 -3.34
C TYR A 679 -72.33 18.95 -4.15
N ARG A 680 -72.41 19.73 -5.23
CA ARG A 680 -73.42 19.57 -6.29
C ARG A 680 -72.82 19.82 -7.66
N VAL A 681 -73.38 19.18 -8.70
CA VAL A 681 -72.84 19.27 -10.07
C VAL A 681 -73.94 19.57 -11.08
N ASP A 682 -73.63 20.46 -12.01
CA ASP A 682 -74.43 20.82 -13.19
C ASP A 682 -73.65 20.37 -14.44
N PHE A 683 -74.25 19.47 -15.23
CA PHE A 683 -73.72 18.93 -16.48
C PHE A 683 -74.43 19.57 -17.68
N GLY A 684 -74.16 20.84 -17.93
CA GLY A 684 -74.78 21.58 -19.02
C GLY A 684 -74.51 23.08 -18.95
N GLY A 685 -74.22 23.59 -17.75
CA GLY A 685 -73.95 25.02 -17.54
C GLY A 685 -75.21 25.89 -17.62
N ASP A 686 -76.39 25.26 -17.65
CA ASP A 686 -77.69 25.92 -17.76
C ASP A 686 -78.24 26.33 -16.38
N GLY A 687 -77.52 26.02 -15.30
CA GLY A 687 -77.88 26.35 -13.92
C GLY A 687 -78.76 25.29 -13.25
N THR A 688 -79.08 24.20 -13.93
CA THR A 688 -79.85 23.09 -13.34
C THR A 688 -78.90 22.00 -12.81
N TYR A 689 -78.89 21.84 -11.48
CA TYR A 689 -78.04 20.86 -10.82
C TYR A 689 -78.69 19.48 -10.82
N GLU A 690 -78.00 18.47 -11.33
CA GLU A 690 -78.52 17.09 -11.36
C GLU A 690 -78.66 16.51 -9.95
N THR A 691 -77.77 16.91 -9.03
CA THR A 691 -77.91 16.63 -7.60
C THR A 691 -78.78 17.71 -6.97
N GLY A 692 -80.04 17.37 -6.65
CA GLY A 692 -81.04 18.32 -6.16
C GLY A 692 -80.74 19.00 -4.82
N ASP A 693 -79.74 18.52 -4.06
CA ASP A 693 -79.24 19.14 -2.82
C ASP A 693 -77.75 18.79 -2.63
N PHE A 694 -77.04 19.58 -1.83
CA PHE A 694 -75.66 19.31 -1.39
C PHE A 694 -75.60 18.09 -0.42
N ARG A 695 -75.88 16.86 -0.89
CA ARG A 695 -75.79 15.61 -0.08
C ARG A 695 -74.65 14.69 -0.56
N ALA A 696 -74.03 14.01 0.40
CA ALA A 696 -72.63 13.55 0.41
C ALA A 696 -72.23 12.36 -0.51
N ASP A 697 -70.93 12.31 -0.79
CA ASP A 697 -70.11 11.35 -1.54
C ASP A 697 -70.32 11.24 -3.06
N LEU A 698 -69.79 12.23 -3.78
CA LEU A 698 -69.50 12.19 -5.22
C LEU A 698 -68.21 11.40 -5.50
N THR A 699 -68.18 10.12 -5.10
CA THR A 699 -66.97 9.30 -5.29
C THR A 699 -66.77 8.83 -6.72
N ALA A 700 -67.80 8.90 -7.58
CA ALA A 700 -67.68 8.75 -9.02
C ALA A 700 -69.00 9.13 -9.69
N LEU A 701 -69.08 10.26 -10.38
CA LEU A 701 -70.19 10.51 -11.32
C LEU A 701 -69.71 10.29 -12.75
N ALA A 702 -70.40 9.43 -13.50
CA ALA A 702 -70.04 9.06 -14.87
C ALA A 702 -70.90 9.83 -15.88
N VAL A 703 -70.26 10.58 -16.79
CA VAL A 703 -70.95 11.29 -17.87
C VAL A 703 -71.31 10.28 -18.97
N PRO A 704 -72.61 10.13 -19.35
CA PRO A 704 -73.00 9.14 -20.34
C PRO A 704 -72.60 9.56 -21.77
N PRO A 705 -72.04 8.65 -22.59
CA PRO A 705 -71.84 8.88 -24.02
C PRO A 705 -73.17 8.78 -24.77
N SER A 706 -73.60 9.84 -25.45
CA SER A 706 -74.81 9.76 -26.26
C SER A 706 -74.60 8.83 -27.47
N ALA A 707 -75.44 7.78 -27.52
CA ALA A 707 -75.64 6.77 -28.58
C ALA A 707 -74.64 5.60 -28.75
N ALA A 708 -74.78 4.56 -27.90
CA ALA A 708 -75.06 3.19 -28.36
C ALA A 708 -75.61 2.30 -27.21
N LYS A 709 -76.87 1.86 -27.34
CA LYS A 709 -77.62 0.92 -26.46
C LYS A 709 -76.82 -0.41 -26.26
N LYS A 710 -76.89 -1.18 -25.17
CA LYS A 710 -78.00 -1.55 -24.27
C LYS A 710 -77.47 -1.92 -22.87
N ASP A 711 -78.16 -1.43 -21.84
CA ASP A 711 -78.61 -2.12 -20.61
C ASP A 711 -78.70 -1.13 -19.43
N ARG A 712 -79.93 -0.61 -19.22
CA ARG A 712 -80.56 -0.04 -17.99
C ARG A 712 -79.76 1.02 -17.18
N VAL A 713 -80.29 2.15 -16.70
CA VAL A 713 -81.61 2.78 -16.55
C VAL A 713 -81.44 4.27 -16.93
N VAL A 714 -82.46 4.85 -17.57
CA VAL A 714 -82.49 6.23 -18.07
C VAL A 714 -83.14 7.14 -17.03
N LEU A 715 -82.57 8.33 -16.79
CA LEU A 715 -83.31 9.49 -16.30
C LEU A 715 -83.16 10.60 -17.35
N LEU A 716 -84.30 11.01 -17.89
CA LEU A 716 -84.50 12.05 -18.91
C LEU A 716 -84.93 13.33 -18.19
N VAL A 717 -84.34 14.50 -18.46
CA VAL A 717 -85.10 15.76 -18.52
C VAL A 717 -84.46 16.75 -19.52
N HIS A 718 -85.37 17.38 -20.27
CA HIS A 718 -85.35 18.49 -21.23
C HIS A 718 -84.06 19.13 -21.76
N ARG A 719 -84.11 19.31 -23.09
CA ARG A 719 -83.26 20.11 -23.96
C ARG A 719 -84.05 21.35 -24.38
N GLU A 720 -83.55 22.54 -24.06
CA GLU A 720 -83.77 23.77 -24.84
C GLU A 720 -82.42 24.48 -25.02
N PRO A 721 -82.20 25.17 -26.15
CA PRO A 721 -80.87 25.46 -26.67
C PRO A 721 -80.31 26.71 -25.99
N LEU A 722 -79.05 26.64 -25.55
CA LEU A 722 -78.29 27.84 -25.21
C LEU A 722 -77.24 28.09 -26.29
N ASP A 723 -77.28 29.34 -26.70
CA ASP A 723 -76.60 29.95 -27.83
C ASP A 723 -75.09 29.73 -27.83
N SER A 724 -74.58 29.55 -29.04
CA SER A 724 -73.24 29.97 -29.47
C SER A 724 -72.05 29.51 -28.61
N GLU A 725 -71.58 28.28 -28.82
CA GLU A 725 -70.17 27.96 -28.56
C GLU A 725 -69.51 27.20 -29.73
N PRO A 726 -68.23 27.49 -30.04
CA PRO A 726 -67.57 27.08 -31.27
C PRO A 726 -67.19 25.59 -31.29
N VAL A 727 -67.30 24.97 -32.46
CA VAL A 727 -66.77 23.63 -32.73
C VAL A 727 -65.47 23.78 -33.53
N GLU A 728 -64.37 23.28 -32.98
CA GLU A 728 -63.08 23.24 -33.69
C GLU A 728 -63.09 22.22 -34.82
N VAL A 729 -62.58 22.62 -35.98
CA VAL A 729 -62.52 21.80 -37.19
C VAL A 729 -61.07 21.69 -37.65
N TRP A 730 -60.55 20.45 -37.67
CA TRP A 730 -59.19 20.15 -38.09
C TRP A 730 -59.16 19.71 -39.55
N LEU A 731 -58.30 20.32 -40.37
CA LEU A 731 -58.01 19.91 -41.75
C LEU A 731 -56.68 19.16 -41.80
N ASP A 732 -56.74 17.89 -42.18
CA ASP A 732 -55.58 17.00 -42.17
C ASP A 732 -54.71 17.20 -43.42
N GLU A 733 -53.77 18.14 -43.35
CA GLU A 733 -52.40 18.08 -43.87
C GLU A 733 -51.62 19.25 -43.23
N HIS A 734 -51.06 19.00 -42.03
CA HIS A 734 -50.43 19.93 -41.06
C HIS A 734 -51.41 20.65 -40.11
N PRO A 735 -51.48 20.27 -38.82
CA PRO A 735 -52.41 20.86 -37.86
C PRO A 735 -51.99 22.30 -37.51
N ARG A 736 -52.85 23.28 -37.80
CA ARG A 736 -52.80 24.63 -37.21
C ARG A 736 -54.17 24.95 -36.61
N GLU A 737 -54.17 25.44 -35.38
CA GLU A 737 -55.35 25.95 -34.68
C GLU A 737 -55.93 27.16 -35.43
N LEU A 738 -57.26 27.19 -35.61
CA LEU A 738 -57.99 28.35 -36.14
C LEU A 738 -58.80 28.96 -35.01
N GLY A 739 -58.25 29.98 -34.36
CA GLY A 739 -58.91 30.77 -33.32
C GLY A 739 -59.68 31.97 -33.89
N GLU A 740 -60.80 32.27 -33.24
CA GLU A 740 -61.69 33.45 -33.33
C GLU A 740 -61.46 34.46 -34.47
N ARG A 741 -62.33 34.39 -35.50
CA ARG A 741 -62.83 35.54 -36.27
C ARG A 741 -64.02 35.10 -37.11
N GLU A 742 -65.04 35.94 -37.19
CA GLU A 742 -66.19 35.79 -38.11
C GLU A 742 -65.72 35.24 -39.45
N LEU A 743 -66.26 34.08 -39.86
CA LEU A 743 -66.00 33.43 -41.15
C LEU A 743 -66.65 34.25 -42.26
N GLY A 744 -66.07 35.42 -42.55
CA GLY A 744 -66.24 36.14 -43.81
C GLY A 744 -65.52 35.38 -44.93
N ALA A 745 -66.13 35.39 -46.11
CA ALA A 745 -65.79 34.58 -47.28
C ALA A 745 -64.29 34.46 -47.62
N ASP A 746 -63.93 33.26 -48.10
CA ASP A 746 -62.69 32.85 -48.79
C ASP A 746 -61.48 32.43 -47.93
N PHE A 747 -61.38 31.13 -47.63
CA PHE A 747 -60.14 30.48 -47.21
C PHE A 747 -59.56 29.63 -48.36
N ILE A 748 -58.33 29.91 -48.80
CA ILE A 748 -57.63 29.21 -49.89
C ILE A 748 -56.33 28.58 -49.36
N PRO A 749 -56.20 27.23 -49.31
CA PRO A 749 -54.94 26.57 -49.02
C PRO A 749 -53.94 26.69 -50.21
N PRO A 750 -52.62 26.77 -49.98
CA PRO A 750 -51.65 26.91 -51.07
C PRO A 750 -51.50 25.58 -51.82
N GLY A 751 -51.93 25.52 -53.08
CA GLY A 751 -51.69 24.38 -53.97
C GLY A 751 -52.89 23.85 -54.75
N ALA A 752 -54.12 24.25 -54.41
CA ALA A 752 -55.31 23.88 -55.15
C ALA A 752 -55.65 24.93 -56.22
N ARG A 753 -55.39 24.63 -57.50
CA ARG A 753 -55.94 25.41 -58.63
C ARG A 753 -57.43 25.08 -58.76
N GLY A 754 -58.27 25.95 -58.20
CA GLY A 754 -59.73 25.85 -58.20
C GLY A 754 -60.27 25.95 -56.77
N ALA A 755 -60.93 27.06 -56.46
CA ALA A 755 -61.52 27.31 -55.15
C ALA A 755 -62.60 26.26 -54.84
N LEU A 756 -62.51 25.61 -53.68
CA LEU A 756 -63.63 24.87 -53.09
C LEU A 756 -64.11 25.64 -51.86
N PRO A 757 -65.16 26.46 -51.99
CA PRO A 757 -65.78 27.09 -50.83
C PRO A 757 -66.51 26.02 -50.02
N ILE A 758 -65.97 25.69 -48.84
CA ILE A 758 -66.66 24.91 -47.82
C ILE A 758 -67.16 25.91 -46.77
N MET A 759 -68.48 26.01 -46.62
CA MET A 759 -69.10 26.78 -45.55
C MET A 759 -69.41 25.83 -44.40
N ALA A 760 -68.96 26.16 -43.20
CA ALA A 760 -69.26 25.42 -41.97
C ALA A 760 -69.93 26.37 -40.98
N TRP A 761 -71.06 25.96 -40.43
CA TRP A 761 -71.75 26.69 -39.36
C TRP A 761 -72.40 25.71 -38.39
N ILE A 762 -72.76 26.21 -37.21
CA ILE A 762 -73.39 25.41 -36.17
C ILE A 762 -74.87 25.76 -36.17
N GLU A 763 -75.70 24.73 -36.24
CA GLU A 763 -77.15 24.87 -36.20
C GLU A 763 -77.70 23.66 -35.43
N ASP A 764 -78.53 23.90 -34.42
CA ASP A 764 -79.13 22.88 -33.54
C ASP A 764 -78.12 21.90 -32.86
N GLY A 765 -76.91 22.39 -32.57
CA GLY A 765 -75.86 21.65 -31.86
C GLY A 765 -75.12 20.62 -32.72
N ALA A 766 -75.21 20.73 -34.05
CA ALA A 766 -74.44 19.95 -34.99
C ALA A 766 -73.69 20.86 -35.98
N VAL A 767 -72.52 20.42 -36.44
CA VAL A 767 -71.75 21.17 -37.44
C VAL A 767 -72.34 20.86 -38.80
N LYS A 768 -73.01 21.84 -39.41
CA LYS A 768 -73.45 21.73 -40.79
C LYS A 768 -72.33 22.19 -41.71
N LEU A 769 -72.03 21.33 -42.68
CA LEU A 769 -71.07 21.59 -43.73
C LEU A 769 -71.82 21.70 -45.05
N ARG A 770 -71.55 22.75 -45.82
CA ARG A 770 -72.00 22.89 -47.19
C ARG A 770 -70.81 23.01 -48.11
N THR A 771 -70.69 22.08 -49.04
CA THR A 771 -69.65 22.11 -50.07
C THR A 771 -70.24 22.64 -51.36
N ASN A 772 -69.67 23.69 -51.94
CA ASN A 772 -70.09 24.20 -53.26
C ASN A 772 -69.01 23.84 -54.30
N LEU A 773 -69.08 22.61 -54.82
CA LEU A 773 -68.19 22.11 -55.86
C LEU A 773 -68.71 22.56 -57.25
N PRO A 774 -67.88 23.11 -58.15
CA PRO A 774 -68.35 23.54 -59.47
C PRO A 774 -68.81 22.35 -60.31
N GLY A 775 -70.13 22.18 -60.48
CA GLY A 775 -70.74 21.14 -61.31
C GLY A 775 -71.51 20.05 -60.55
N ASP A 776 -71.50 20.05 -59.21
CA ASP A 776 -72.34 19.20 -58.36
C ASP A 776 -73.41 20.06 -57.64
N GLU A 777 -74.57 19.48 -57.31
CA GLU A 777 -75.53 20.15 -56.43
C GLU A 777 -74.92 20.35 -55.02
N PRO A 778 -75.15 21.50 -54.37
CA PRO A 778 -74.64 21.75 -53.02
C PRO A 778 -75.16 20.69 -52.03
N GLU A 779 -74.27 19.83 -51.52
CA GLU A 779 -74.59 18.85 -50.48
C GLU A 779 -74.39 19.50 -49.10
N GLU A 780 -75.47 19.57 -48.31
CA GLU A 780 -75.42 19.92 -46.89
C GLU A 780 -75.32 18.64 -46.05
N ARG A 781 -74.31 18.56 -45.17
CA ARG A 781 -74.14 17.46 -44.24
C ARG A 781 -74.02 17.94 -42.81
N GLU A 782 -74.79 17.29 -41.95
CA GLU A 782 -74.71 17.44 -40.50
C GLU A 782 -73.64 16.47 -39.94
N LEU A 783 -72.63 17.01 -39.25
CA LEU A 783 -71.66 16.23 -38.48
C LEU A 783 -71.90 16.40 -36.98
N ARG A 784 -72.02 15.26 -36.29
CA ARG A 784 -72.12 15.21 -34.83
C ARG A 784 -70.75 14.99 -34.18
N PRO A 785 -70.55 15.41 -32.92
CA PRO A 785 -69.32 15.16 -32.17
C PRO A 785 -68.87 13.69 -32.24
N GLY A 786 -67.60 13.46 -32.58
CA GLY A 786 -67.00 12.14 -32.78
C GLY A 786 -67.14 11.55 -34.19
N GLN A 787 -67.88 12.19 -35.10
CA GLN A 787 -67.97 11.80 -36.51
C GLN A 787 -66.92 12.50 -37.36
N SER A 788 -66.49 11.81 -38.43
CA SER A 788 -65.54 12.35 -39.39
C SER A 788 -66.10 12.29 -40.81
N HIS A 789 -65.86 13.34 -41.60
CA HIS A 789 -66.22 13.38 -43.01
C HIS A 789 -64.99 13.68 -43.86
N ARG A 790 -64.95 13.14 -45.07
CA ARG A 790 -63.81 13.28 -45.97
C ARG A 790 -64.25 14.05 -47.22
N ILE A 791 -63.54 15.12 -47.52
CA ILE A 791 -63.78 15.96 -48.71
C ILE A 791 -62.46 15.99 -49.49
N GLY A 792 -62.41 15.30 -50.62
CA GLY A 792 -61.17 15.05 -51.35
C GLY A 792 -60.15 14.28 -50.51
N ALA A 793 -58.92 14.82 -50.40
CA ALA A 793 -57.85 14.24 -49.58
C ALA A 793 -58.01 14.53 -48.07
N ALA A 794 -58.68 15.64 -47.71
CA ALA A 794 -58.80 16.11 -46.34
C ALA A 794 -59.89 15.37 -45.56
N ARG A 795 -59.62 15.06 -44.27
CA ARG A 795 -60.59 14.49 -43.33
C ARG A 795 -60.90 15.49 -42.23
N LEU A 796 -62.17 15.85 -42.11
CA LEU A 796 -62.72 16.70 -41.06
C LEU A 796 -63.24 15.81 -39.93
N VAL A 797 -62.93 16.16 -38.68
CA VAL A 797 -63.45 15.48 -37.49
C VAL A 797 -64.09 16.52 -36.61
N ALA A 798 -65.37 16.34 -36.25
CA ALA A 798 -66.05 17.19 -35.28
C ALA A 798 -65.76 16.64 -33.87
N THR A 799 -65.21 17.46 -32.98
CA THR A 799 -65.02 17.10 -31.56
C THR A 799 -65.88 18.00 -30.69
N GLY A 800 -66.58 17.43 -29.71
CA GLY A 800 -67.32 18.18 -28.71
C GLY A 800 -66.50 18.35 -27.43
N VAL A 801 -66.68 19.44 -26.72
CA VAL A 801 -66.20 19.65 -25.35
C VAL A 801 -67.42 19.58 -24.43
N ALA A 802 -67.29 18.88 -23.31
CA ALA A 802 -68.31 18.87 -22.27
C ALA A 802 -67.85 19.76 -21.11
N PHE A 803 -68.81 20.50 -20.57
CA PHE A 803 -68.60 21.40 -19.44
C PHE A 803 -69.35 20.84 -18.24
N ALA A 804 -68.70 20.88 -17.07
CA ALA A 804 -69.34 20.59 -15.80
C ALA A 804 -69.03 21.71 -14.81
N ARG A 805 -70.07 22.28 -14.20
CA ARG A 805 -69.92 23.24 -13.11
C ARG A 805 -70.08 22.49 -11.78
N VAL A 806 -69.01 22.42 -11.01
CA VAL A 806 -68.98 21.76 -9.70
C VAL A 806 -68.97 22.82 -8.62
N GLU A 807 -69.96 22.77 -7.73
CA GLU A 807 -69.99 23.63 -6.56
C GLU A 807 -69.68 22.83 -5.30
N VAL A 808 -68.82 23.41 -4.46
CA VAL A 808 -68.44 22.86 -3.16
C VAL A 808 -68.85 23.79 -2.08
N LYS A 809 -69.62 23.28 -1.13
CA LYS A 809 -69.95 23.98 0.10
C LYS A 809 -69.19 23.38 1.27
N ASN A 810 -68.40 24.19 1.95
CA ASN A 810 -67.72 23.77 3.18
C ASN A 810 -68.67 23.74 4.40
N ALA A 811 -68.15 23.22 5.51
CA ALA A 811 -68.89 23.14 6.78
C ALA A 811 -69.33 24.51 7.34
N PHE A 812 -68.72 25.61 6.88
CA PHE A 812 -69.04 26.99 7.27
C PHE A 812 -70.01 27.68 6.31
N GLY A 813 -70.47 26.98 5.27
CA GLY A 813 -71.46 27.47 4.30
C GLY A 813 -70.90 28.27 3.12
N HIS A 814 -69.59 28.45 3.03
CA HIS A 814 -68.95 29.06 1.87
C HIS A 814 -69.00 28.13 0.67
N VAL A 815 -69.47 28.65 -0.46
CA VAL A 815 -69.55 27.94 -1.74
C VAL A 815 -68.43 28.40 -2.65
N THR A 816 -67.65 27.45 -3.16
CA THR A 816 -66.69 27.66 -4.23
C THR A 816 -67.17 26.94 -5.48
N VAL A 817 -67.15 27.63 -6.60
CA VAL A 817 -67.57 27.11 -7.91
C VAL A 817 -66.33 26.89 -8.75
N GLN A 818 -66.22 25.73 -9.39
CA GLN A 818 -65.20 25.45 -10.40
C GLN A 818 -65.89 24.93 -11.65
N GLU A 819 -65.52 25.53 -12.78
CA GLU A 819 -65.94 25.06 -14.09
C GLU A 819 -64.85 24.15 -14.66
N LEU A 820 -65.27 22.99 -15.12
CA LEU A 820 -64.39 21.95 -15.65
C LEU A 820 -64.74 21.70 -17.11
N GLU A 821 -63.76 21.85 -17.98
CA GLU A 821 -63.87 21.55 -19.40
C GLU A 821 -63.14 20.23 -19.69
N PHE A 822 -63.80 19.33 -20.42
CA PHE A 822 -63.14 18.10 -20.86
C PHE A 822 -63.61 17.65 -22.26
N PRO A 823 -62.67 17.27 -23.14
CA PRO A 823 -62.99 16.91 -24.53
C PRO A 823 -63.62 15.52 -24.66
N PHE A 824 -64.62 15.39 -25.52
CA PHE A 824 -65.27 14.13 -25.89
C PHE A 824 -64.40 13.38 -26.92
N ARG A 825 -63.57 12.43 -26.48
CA ARG A 825 -62.80 11.57 -27.41
C ARG A 825 -63.66 10.41 -27.93
N GLY A 826 -64.20 10.56 -29.14
CA GLY A 826 -64.70 9.45 -29.94
C GLY A 826 -63.56 8.50 -30.34
N ARG A 827 -63.80 7.19 -30.30
CA ARG A 827 -62.82 6.11 -30.55
C ARG A 827 -61.87 6.41 -31.72
N ALA A 828 -60.60 6.67 -31.40
CA ALA A 828 -59.47 6.42 -32.29
C ALA A 828 -58.43 5.59 -31.52
N ARG A 829 -58.14 4.39 -32.04
CA ARG A 829 -57.08 3.53 -31.53
C ARG A 829 -55.72 4.22 -31.71
N THR A 830 -55.14 4.71 -30.63
CA THR A 830 -53.69 4.81 -30.47
C THR A 830 -53.38 4.78 -28.98
N ALA A 831 -52.57 3.80 -28.60
CA ALA A 831 -52.17 3.55 -27.23
C ALA A 831 -51.38 4.75 -26.66
N VAL A 832 -51.87 5.32 -25.57
CA VAL A 832 -51.03 6.08 -24.63
C VAL A 832 -51.36 5.59 -23.23
N ARG A 833 -50.31 5.14 -22.54
CA ARG A 833 -50.27 4.72 -21.14
C ARG A 833 -51.01 5.71 -20.24
N GLY A 834 -51.63 5.18 -19.18
CA GLY A 834 -52.34 5.94 -18.16
C GLY A 834 -51.58 7.20 -17.71
N GLY A 835 -52.23 8.33 -17.91
CA GLY A 835 -51.81 9.63 -17.38
C GLY A 835 -53.04 10.31 -16.80
N SER A 836 -53.10 10.40 -15.47
CA SER A 836 -54.03 11.29 -14.77
C SER A 836 -53.59 12.73 -15.04
N ARG A 837 -54.41 13.52 -15.73
CA ARG A 837 -54.19 14.96 -15.83
C ARG A 837 -54.79 15.58 -14.57
N ARG A 838 -53.94 16.05 -13.65
CA ARG A 838 -54.38 16.94 -12.55
C ARG A 838 -54.49 18.34 -13.12
N ILE A 839 -55.65 18.96 -12.98
CA ILE A 839 -55.85 20.38 -13.24
C ILE A 839 -56.04 21.00 -11.85
N PRO A 840 -55.15 21.90 -11.41
CA PRO A 840 -55.22 22.51 -10.08
C PRO A 840 -56.42 23.45 -9.91
#